data_AF-A0A2R6IBT4-F1
#
_entry.id   AF-A0A2R6IBT4-F1
#
_cell.length_a   1.000
_cell.length_b   1.000
_cell.length_c   1.000
_cell.angle_alpha   90.00
_cell.angle_beta   90.00
_cell.angle_gamma   90.00
#
_symmetry.space_group_name_H-M   'P 1'
#
loop_
_entity.id
_entity.type
_entity.pdbx_description
1 polymer ?
#
loop_
_entity_poly.entity_id
_entity_poly.type
_entity_poly.pdbx_seq_one_letter_code
_entity_poly.pdbx_strand_id
1 'polypeptide(L)'
;MPLGDDGPGRGRRVASKLGGAVGIPSANWVQLLTPSDAESSDATETPTAERPGSPRTERETVSHEGTDRSPAPGGTATASLPVTRRTVVGGAVATLLGAMPAVLANDSAADSYTAVTDGPWSDPATWESGTVPTDGADVFVQDGVTVTVTQQTRTRVKLLEVDGTLRHATDTDTGLRAETIYTRQGSRYEVGTAADPVQPEATATVEFIDEGPIDETEWPDRKNKGLIAHGAVEIAGAEKTPWTTLAQPPAAGDDTLELTGEPTNWTTGDTLIVPGTDPYESAALDHTDERRTIASVDGTTLTLESSLDHDHAPPRSDLDSYVLNLSRNVVFASETTDEHRRGHIMIMSTGSDVRYVRLDELGRTNKDEYLTNPVRGEDALPEQDDPNPSARYPFHYHKTGIGVEPHYAEGLVVDGSPGWGVVNHHAHAHVTDSVTYDVLGAGFVAEGGNERGSFKRNFALRSEGSGEAMDVRAAGAHGGDPPIDDFGHAGHGFWLQSPLVEVVDNVAAGHRLQAFVWWLRPLLDGHLAEGTSIVDSRVTFHSNLPWEYCNTDRPLFDAIEQDRFANGRNNGEMRDTEKIPSTFAEVGAIRGNEAFASAGGADFSRHNFKWKHERFSDFSAIEEITVHSIGPFIDEDGDVHEPDLPKNRAAGHQGRGGNVGVSFRYASNVSLRRSEILGSGRDQSVGVPFHDYLWTMTVEDSTVENWDWGVDTGEHRLTWIRNNTFCNNTYDVNWSFDNVGPAILEGNDLDTARHKFQRLDQKASEVFEFDRYRGMRIGTRSAHVEASDPSYVPFPDEDSLSNVNNLDDVFPNSEATVGMTNAELVDEYGVAISGRLLPDDAVGESSVEGSLLDPAEPRDPPTSVYLDSTDVHSLGAFEVVSESDVAGGECLRCTGSSTPKADPASISFECAAGTYTVHGRIRPDTWNGDSVYYRIDGGTWREAEKIKSPVGFEWHDASPNGGDPYEWDLSEGTHTLEFACGNDGVLVDEVCLTSDGNVLGAYGLSQKVDGSVEPEPTTQEPYTDHDPAQVEAEDFDTDVDIQQTEDSSGEYNVGWTSEGEW
;
A
#
# COMPACT_ATOMS: atom_id res chain seq x y z
N MET A 1 -1.59 -50.07 17.84
CA MET A 1 -1.68 -51.06 18.94
C MET A 1 -0.60 -50.70 19.98
N PRO A 2 -0.82 -50.87 21.29
CA PRO A 2 -2.07 -51.06 22.04
C PRO A 2 -2.42 -49.86 22.95
N LEU A 3 -3.63 -49.95 23.52
CA LEU A 3 -4.39 -49.00 24.35
C LEU A 3 -4.05 -49.05 25.85
N GLY A 4 -4.39 -47.97 26.57
CA GLY A 4 -4.79 -47.94 27.99
C GLY A 4 -4.48 -46.59 28.66
N ASP A 5 -5.23 -46.03 29.61
CA ASP A 5 -6.62 -46.16 30.07
C ASP A 5 -6.87 -44.95 31.02
N ASP A 6 -8.06 -44.36 30.93
CA ASP A 6 -8.86 -43.57 31.90
C ASP A 6 -8.33 -42.37 32.75
N GLY A 7 -8.98 -41.21 32.57
CA GLY A 7 -9.43 -40.33 33.70
C GLY A 7 -9.44 -38.80 33.45
N PRO A 8 -10.44 -38.01 33.93
CA PRO A 8 -11.13 -37.02 33.08
C PRO A 8 -11.09 -35.55 33.55
N GLY A 9 -11.39 -34.60 32.64
CA GLY A 9 -11.78 -33.23 33.03
C GLY A 9 -11.85 -32.19 31.91
N ARG A 10 -12.95 -32.16 31.13
CA ARG A 10 -13.40 -30.93 30.43
C ARG A 10 -14.89 -30.72 30.71
N GLY A 11 -15.23 -29.54 31.22
CA GLY A 11 -16.58 -29.04 31.38
C GLY A 11 -16.67 -27.60 30.91
N ARG A 12 -17.07 -27.39 29.65
CA ARG A 12 -17.78 -26.17 29.21
C ARG A 12 -19.28 -26.41 29.42
N ARG A 13 -20.05 -25.37 29.77
CA ARG A 13 -21.40 -25.12 29.20
C ARG A 13 -22.08 -23.86 29.72
N VAL A 14 -22.48 -23.05 28.74
CA VAL A 14 -23.62 -22.12 28.70
C VAL A 14 -24.96 -22.90 28.78
N ALA A 15 -26.04 -22.23 29.21
CA ALA A 15 -27.33 -22.80 29.60
C ALA A 15 -28.34 -23.10 28.46
N SER A 16 -28.90 -24.33 28.52
CA SER A 16 -30.23 -24.89 28.14
C SER A 16 -31.21 -24.12 27.21
N LYS A 17 -31.95 -24.75 26.27
CA LYS A 17 -33.04 -25.76 26.50
C LYS A 17 -33.55 -26.44 25.19
N LEU A 18 -33.88 -27.74 25.31
CA LEU A 18 -34.95 -28.57 24.66
C LEU A 18 -34.97 -28.68 23.11
N GLY A 19 -35.00 -29.84 22.45
CA GLY A 19 -35.10 -31.26 22.81
C GLY A 19 -35.62 -32.05 21.59
N GLY A 20 -35.25 -33.33 21.45
CA GLY A 20 -35.97 -34.28 20.58
C GLY A 20 -35.13 -35.12 19.61
N ALA A 21 -34.78 -36.31 20.07
CA ALA A 21 -34.18 -37.46 19.37
C ALA A 21 -34.71 -37.82 17.96
N VAL A 22 -33.87 -38.45 17.13
CA VAL A 22 -33.87 -39.89 16.75
C VAL A 22 -33.03 -40.15 15.48
N GLY A 23 -32.12 -41.15 15.52
CA GLY A 23 -31.96 -42.14 14.43
C GLY A 23 -30.81 -42.04 13.39
N ILE A 24 -29.59 -42.45 13.76
CA ILE A 24 -28.77 -43.59 13.21
C ILE A 24 -29.17 -44.17 11.81
N PRO A 25 -28.27 -44.67 10.92
CA PRO A 25 -26.84 -44.42 10.66
C PRO A 25 -26.40 -44.39 9.17
N SER A 26 -25.12 -44.06 8.99
CA SER A 26 -24.15 -44.44 7.95
C SER A 26 -24.48 -45.59 6.99
N ALA A 27 -24.15 -45.39 5.70
CA ALA A 27 -23.21 -46.22 4.92
C ALA A 27 -23.23 -45.78 3.44
N ASN A 28 -22.24 -45.95 2.57
CA ASN A 28 -20.79 -46.20 2.56
C ASN A 28 -20.50 -46.65 1.10
N TRP A 29 -19.36 -46.24 0.51
CA TRP A 29 -18.68 -46.87 -0.66
C TRP A 29 -19.39 -46.84 -2.03
N VAL A 30 -18.76 -46.84 -3.22
CA VAL A 30 -17.42 -46.49 -3.76
C VAL A 30 -17.49 -46.81 -5.27
N GLN A 31 -16.68 -46.12 -6.11
CA GLN A 31 -16.17 -46.57 -7.43
C GLN A 31 -17.17 -46.75 -8.60
N LEU A 32 -16.85 -46.67 -9.91
CA LEU A 32 -15.65 -46.47 -10.75
C LEU A 32 -16.16 -46.14 -12.18
N LEU A 33 -15.41 -45.31 -12.91
CA LEU A 33 -15.12 -45.33 -14.36
C LEU A 33 -16.24 -45.30 -15.45
N THR A 34 -16.08 -44.27 -16.29
CA THR A 34 -16.36 -43.99 -17.73
C THR A 34 -16.48 -45.18 -18.71
N PRO A 35 -16.78 -45.04 -20.04
CA PRO A 35 -16.97 -43.84 -20.91
C PRO A 35 -18.14 -43.94 -21.95
N SER A 36 -18.19 -42.99 -22.89
CA SER A 36 -18.62 -43.05 -24.33
C SER A 36 -19.88 -42.27 -24.78
N ASP A 37 -19.60 -41.30 -25.67
CA ASP A 37 -20.17 -40.98 -26.99
C ASP A 37 -21.70 -40.87 -27.20
N ALA A 38 -22.13 -39.70 -27.72
CA ALA A 38 -22.64 -39.53 -29.10
C ALA A 38 -23.78 -38.49 -29.24
N GLU A 39 -23.49 -37.48 -30.07
CA GLU A 39 -24.30 -36.89 -31.16
C GLU A 39 -25.67 -36.19 -30.93
N SER A 40 -25.64 -34.90 -31.32
CA SER A 40 -26.56 -34.16 -32.22
C SER A 40 -28.06 -34.08 -31.93
N SER A 41 -28.62 -32.86 -31.90
CA SER A 41 -29.33 -32.24 -33.05
C SER A 41 -30.29 -31.11 -32.61
N ASP A 42 -30.07 -29.93 -33.17
CA ASP A 42 -31.03 -29.00 -33.80
C ASP A 42 -32.45 -28.72 -33.23
N ALA A 43 -32.72 -27.40 -33.21
CA ALA A 43 -33.90 -26.71 -33.76
C ALA A 43 -35.12 -26.34 -32.85
N THR A 44 -35.31 -25.01 -32.78
CA THR A 44 -36.55 -24.23 -33.02
C THR A 44 -37.66 -24.11 -31.96
N GLU A 45 -37.94 -22.84 -31.66
CA GLU A 45 -39.24 -22.15 -31.54
C GLU A 45 -40.31 -22.62 -30.52
N THR A 46 -40.63 -21.67 -29.61
CA THR A 46 -41.90 -21.43 -28.86
C THR A 46 -43.20 -21.73 -29.61
N PRO A 47 -44.35 -22.07 -28.96
CA PRO A 47 -45.18 -21.04 -28.28
C PRO A 47 -46.21 -21.46 -27.17
N THR A 48 -46.65 -20.46 -26.37
CA THR A 48 -48.00 -20.21 -25.74
C THR A 48 -48.70 -21.31 -24.91
N ALA A 49 -49.30 -21.09 -23.72
CA ALA A 49 -50.40 -20.19 -23.30
C ALA A 49 -50.55 -20.36 -21.74
N GLU A 50 -51.22 -19.55 -20.90
CA GLU A 50 -52.49 -18.84 -21.04
C GLU A 50 -52.70 -17.90 -19.81
N ARG A 51 -53.30 -16.73 -20.05
CA ARG A 51 -53.85 -15.73 -19.09
C ARG A 51 -55.29 -16.14 -18.66
N PRO A 52 -56.07 -15.48 -17.75
CA PRO A 52 -56.20 -14.01 -17.60
C PRO A 52 -56.62 -13.41 -16.22
N GLY A 53 -56.57 -12.06 -16.11
CA GLY A 53 -57.49 -11.28 -15.25
C GLY A 53 -56.99 -9.96 -14.61
N SER A 54 -56.96 -8.85 -15.37
CA SER A 54 -56.75 -7.43 -14.93
C SER A 54 -58.06 -6.78 -14.40
N PRO A 55 -58.24 -5.45 -14.07
CA PRO A 55 -57.57 -4.19 -14.49
C PRO A 55 -57.25 -3.12 -13.39
N ARG A 56 -56.22 -2.24 -13.52
CA ARG A 56 -56.09 -0.89 -14.17
C ARG A 56 -56.81 0.26 -13.42
N THR A 57 -56.15 1.39 -13.09
CA THR A 57 -56.17 2.67 -13.86
C THR A 57 -55.02 3.66 -13.53
N GLU A 58 -54.65 4.49 -14.51
CA GLU A 58 -53.63 5.56 -14.54
C GLU A 58 -54.17 6.99 -14.26
N ARG A 59 -53.21 7.88 -13.90
CA ARG A 59 -53.02 9.35 -14.08
C ARG A 59 -54.17 10.31 -14.46
N GLU A 60 -54.15 11.49 -13.82
CA GLU A 60 -54.37 12.80 -14.45
C GLU A 60 -53.73 13.96 -13.64
N THR A 61 -53.27 15.00 -14.35
CA THR A 61 -52.64 16.26 -13.91
C THR A 61 -53.62 17.45 -13.88
N VAL A 62 -53.25 18.56 -13.18
CA VAL A 62 -53.36 20.00 -13.56
C VAL A 62 -53.89 20.99 -12.45
N SER A 63 -53.13 22.10 -12.31
CA SER A 63 -53.45 23.54 -12.00
C SER A 63 -53.70 24.12 -10.59
N HIS A 64 -52.75 24.99 -10.17
CA HIS A 64 -52.79 26.47 -9.93
C HIS A 64 -53.66 27.18 -8.83
N GLU A 65 -53.13 28.38 -8.47
CA GLU A 65 -53.60 29.47 -7.58
C GLU A 65 -53.21 29.34 -6.09
N GLY A 66 -52.58 30.30 -5.38
CA GLY A 66 -52.19 31.69 -5.66
C GLY A 66 -52.54 32.63 -4.49
N THR A 67 -51.55 33.41 -4.00
CA THR A 67 -51.68 34.77 -3.38
C THR A 67 -52.32 34.88 -1.97
N ASP A 68 -52.06 35.84 -1.07
CA ASP A 68 -51.27 37.09 -1.05
C ASP A 68 -51.18 37.63 0.41
N ARG A 69 -50.13 38.42 0.70
CA ARG A 69 -50.03 39.60 1.62
C ARG A 69 -49.96 39.50 3.16
N SER A 70 -48.74 39.77 3.66
CA SER A 70 -48.27 40.78 4.66
C SER A 70 -49.24 41.94 5.04
N PRO A 71 -49.02 42.78 6.10
CA PRO A 71 -47.71 43.13 6.72
C PRO A 71 -47.64 43.49 8.25
N ALA A 72 -46.41 43.43 8.80
CA ALA A 72 -45.74 44.40 9.73
C ALA A 72 -46.38 44.82 11.09
N PRO A 73 -45.68 45.58 11.95
CA PRO A 73 -44.31 45.43 12.50
C PRO A 73 -44.25 45.63 14.04
N GLY A 74 -43.09 45.35 14.65
CA GLY A 74 -42.58 46.20 15.74
C GLY A 74 -42.09 45.51 17.02
N GLY A 75 -40.92 45.96 17.48
CA GLY A 75 -40.71 46.22 18.90
C GLY A 75 -39.69 45.37 19.64
N THR A 76 -38.43 45.76 19.53
CA THR A 76 -37.45 46.00 20.62
C THR A 76 -37.73 45.47 22.05
N ALA A 77 -36.62 45.00 22.64
CA ALA A 77 -36.18 45.19 24.03
C ALA A 77 -36.33 44.02 25.01
N THR A 78 -35.17 43.40 25.28
CA THR A 78 -34.54 43.21 26.59
C THR A 78 -35.39 42.96 27.84
N ALA A 79 -34.97 41.94 28.58
CA ALA A 79 -34.77 41.89 30.04
C ALA A 79 -35.56 40.79 30.78
N SER A 80 -34.81 39.73 31.12
CA SER A 80 -34.67 39.13 32.45
C SER A 80 -35.90 38.88 33.34
N LEU A 81 -36.16 37.58 33.54
CA LEU A 81 -36.54 36.85 34.78
C LEU A 81 -37.84 37.27 35.53
N PRO A 82 -38.40 36.49 36.49
CA PRO A 82 -38.27 35.05 36.82
C PRO A 82 -39.64 34.35 37.12
N VAL A 83 -39.57 33.01 37.24
CA VAL A 83 -40.28 32.12 38.20
C VAL A 83 -41.79 32.32 38.44
N THR A 84 -42.60 31.28 38.18
CA THR A 84 -43.44 30.68 39.24
C THR A 84 -44.09 29.33 38.85
N ARG A 85 -43.97 28.38 39.78
CA ARG A 85 -44.65 27.09 39.85
C ARG A 85 -46.17 27.19 39.73
N ARG A 86 -46.81 26.18 39.11
CA ARG A 86 -48.09 25.65 39.61
C ARG A 86 -48.29 24.16 39.30
N THR A 87 -48.35 23.42 40.39
CA THR A 87 -48.78 22.04 40.59
C THR A 87 -50.21 21.78 40.07
N VAL A 88 -50.46 20.59 39.51
CA VAL A 88 -51.76 19.91 39.63
C VAL A 88 -51.54 18.43 39.97
N VAL A 89 -52.36 18.00 40.91
CA VAL A 89 -52.40 16.72 41.63
C VAL A 89 -53.39 15.75 40.98
N GLY A 90 -53.10 14.46 41.03
CA GLY A 90 -54.07 13.35 40.94
C GLY A 90 -53.38 12.07 40.48
N GLY A 91 -53.48 10.90 41.10
CA GLY A 91 -54.22 10.41 42.26
C GLY A 91 -53.75 8.96 42.50
N ALA A 92 -53.78 8.52 43.75
CA ALA A 92 -53.11 7.32 44.26
C ALA A 92 -53.87 5.99 44.05
N VAL A 93 -53.14 4.87 43.97
CA VAL A 93 -53.45 3.61 44.70
C VAL A 93 -52.13 2.91 45.07
N ALA A 94 -51.98 2.55 46.34
CA ALA A 94 -50.80 1.99 46.97
C ALA A 94 -50.83 0.45 47.06
N THR A 95 -49.67 -0.23 47.08
CA THR A 95 -49.35 -1.26 48.10
C THR A 95 -47.86 -1.69 48.11
N LEU A 96 -47.25 -1.51 49.28
CA LEU A 96 -46.09 -2.17 49.92
C LEU A 96 -44.98 -2.84 49.08
N LEU A 97 -43.75 -2.35 49.24
CA LEU A 97 -42.54 -3.14 49.53
C LEU A 97 -41.46 -2.26 50.18
N GLY A 98 -40.64 -2.87 51.04
CA GLY A 98 -39.80 -2.22 52.05
C GLY A 98 -38.69 -1.31 51.53
N ALA A 99 -38.32 -0.35 52.39
CA ALA A 99 -37.24 0.60 52.19
C ALA A 99 -35.89 -0.09 51.97
N MET A 100 -35.30 0.14 50.81
CA MET A 100 -33.84 0.21 50.63
C MET A 100 -33.46 1.69 50.67
N PRO A 101 -32.45 2.11 51.43
CA PRO A 101 -31.99 3.48 51.37
C PRO A 101 -31.39 3.73 49.99
N ALA A 102 -31.96 4.67 49.25
CA ALA A 102 -31.27 5.29 48.13
C ALA A 102 -29.99 5.93 48.69
N VAL A 103 -28.85 5.34 48.37
CA VAL A 103 -27.58 6.06 48.41
C VAL A 103 -27.71 7.08 47.28
N LEU A 104 -28.06 8.31 47.65
CA LEU A 104 -27.81 9.47 46.81
C LEU A 104 -26.30 9.47 46.58
N ALA A 105 -25.88 9.28 45.33
CA ALA A 105 -24.55 9.63 44.89
C ALA A 105 -24.36 11.11 45.28
N ASN A 106 -23.57 11.32 46.32
CA ASN A 106 -23.17 12.64 46.74
C ASN A 106 -22.06 13.01 45.77
N ASP A 107 -22.37 13.93 44.87
CA ASP A 107 -21.42 14.60 43.99
C ASP A 107 -20.46 15.41 44.87
N SER A 108 -19.46 14.73 45.45
CA SER A 108 -18.35 15.39 46.12
C SER A 108 -17.42 15.87 45.02
N ALA A 109 -17.32 17.19 44.87
CA ALA A 109 -16.25 17.79 44.08
C ALA A 109 -14.92 17.10 44.43
N ALA A 110 -14.19 16.63 43.43
CA ALA A 110 -12.89 16.01 43.61
C ALA A 110 -12.01 16.90 44.49
N ASP A 111 -11.36 16.33 45.51
CA ASP A 111 -10.44 17.08 46.33
C ASP A 111 -9.23 17.48 45.46
N SER A 112 -9.02 18.78 45.30
CA SER A 112 -7.93 19.32 44.47
C SER A 112 -6.67 19.55 45.31
N TYR A 113 -5.51 19.09 44.80
CA TYR A 113 -4.21 19.19 45.44
C TYR A 113 -3.23 19.90 44.51
N THR A 114 -2.60 20.97 45.00
CA THR A 114 -1.59 21.72 44.23
C THR A 114 -0.21 21.58 44.87
N ALA A 115 0.78 21.14 44.09
CA ALA A 115 2.17 21.16 44.49
C ALA A 115 2.76 22.56 44.29
N VAL A 116 3.30 23.14 45.36
CA VAL A 116 3.82 24.53 45.40
C VAL A 116 5.29 24.60 45.82
N THR A 117 5.92 23.45 46.07
CA THR A 117 7.30 23.36 46.54
C THR A 117 7.92 22.08 45.98
N ASP A 118 9.17 22.17 45.55
CA ASP A 118 9.92 20.99 45.08
C ASP A 118 9.99 19.93 46.17
N GLY A 119 9.72 18.68 45.81
CA GLY A 119 9.82 17.60 46.78
C GLY A 119 9.23 16.26 46.33
N PRO A 120 9.34 15.24 47.19
CA PRO A 120 8.72 13.95 46.95
C PRO A 120 7.19 14.07 46.94
N TRP A 121 6.52 13.28 46.08
CA TRP A 121 5.06 13.15 46.08
C TRP A 121 4.51 12.78 47.47
N SER A 122 5.25 11.95 48.21
CA SER A 122 4.87 11.46 49.54
C SER A 122 5.08 12.45 50.69
N ASP A 123 5.70 13.61 50.45
CA ASP A 123 5.94 14.62 51.48
C ASP A 123 4.76 15.61 51.54
N PRO A 124 4.03 15.71 52.67
CA PRO A 124 2.99 16.71 52.84
C PRO A 124 3.45 18.16 52.61
N ALA A 125 4.74 18.46 52.76
CA ALA A 125 5.30 19.80 52.53
C ALA A 125 5.38 20.19 51.04
N THR A 126 5.31 19.22 50.11
CA THR A 126 5.22 19.46 48.66
C THR A 126 3.90 20.14 48.29
N TRP A 127 2.84 19.87 49.07
CA TRP A 127 1.45 20.20 48.74
C TRP A 127 0.95 21.41 49.53
N GLU A 128 0.24 22.33 48.87
CA GLU A 128 -0.31 23.55 49.48
C GLU A 128 -1.23 23.25 50.69
N SER A 129 -2.01 22.17 50.61
CA SER A 129 -2.92 21.72 51.66
C SER A 129 -2.21 21.19 52.91
N GLY A 130 -0.90 20.91 52.83
CA GLY A 130 -0.15 20.25 53.89
C GLY A 130 -0.50 18.76 54.06
N THR A 131 -1.14 18.16 53.05
CA THR A 131 -1.50 16.74 52.99
C THR A 131 -1.27 16.20 51.58
N VAL A 132 -0.87 14.93 51.47
CA VAL A 132 -0.65 14.27 50.18
C VAL A 132 -1.98 13.94 49.46
N PRO A 133 -2.00 13.85 48.11
CA PRO A 133 -3.19 13.48 47.34
C PRO A 133 -3.83 12.16 47.77
N THR A 134 -5.16 12.13 47.69
CA THR A 134 -6.03 10.98 48.04
C THR A 134 -6.74 10.43 46.82
N ASP A 135 -7.46 9.31 46.97
CA ASP A 135 -8.22 8.70 45.87
C ASP A 135 -9.28 9.67 45.31
N GLY A 136 -9.44 9.66 43.98
CA GLY A 136 -10.34 10.55 43.24
C GLY A 136 -9.87 12.00 43.16
N ALA A 137 -8.62 12.29 43.54
CA ALA A 137 -8.08 13.65 43.55
C ALA A 137 -7.77 14.19 42.15
N ASP A 138 -7.93 15.50 42.02
CA ASP A 138 -7.34 16.28 40.93
C ASP A 138 -6.03 16.89 41.43
N VAL A 139 -4.92 16.60 40.77
CA VAL A 139 -3.57 16.96 41.18
C VAL A 139 -2.97 17.93 40.17
N PHE A 140 -2.43 19.04 40.66
CA PHE A 140 -1.78 20.06 39.84
C PHE A 140 -0.33 20.28 40.28
N VAL A 141 0.63 20.13 39.37
CA VAL A 141 2.04 20.46 39.58
C VAL A 141 2.34 21.83 38.96
N GLN A 142 2.52 22.86 39.80
CA GLN A 142 2.72 24.24 39.32
C GLN A 142 3.98 24.42 38.47
N ASP A 143 3.95 25.44 37.60
CA ASP A 143 5.12 25.93 36.87
C ASP A 143 6.31 26.18 37.81
N GLY A 144 7.50 25.75 37.37
CA GLY A 144 8.73 25.83 38.15
C GLY A 144 8.84 24.89 39.35
N VAL A 145 7.82 24.06 39.64
CA VAL A 145 7.84 23.06 40.73
C VAL A 145 8.19 21.67 40.20
N THR A 146 9.10 20.97 40.88
CA THR A 146 9.44 19.57 40.58
C THR A 146 8.89 18.63 41.65
N VAL A 147 7.97 17.75 41.26
CA VAL A 147 7.47 16.66 42.09
C VAL A 147 8.14 15.36 41.70
N THR A 148 8.74 14.67 42.67
CA THR A 148 9.40 13.37 42.44
C THR A 148 8.60 12.20 43.04
N VAL A 149 8.20 11.24 42.21
CA VAL A 149 7.67 9.94 42.64
C VAL A 149 8.85 9.09 43.10
N THR A 150 8.91 8.77 44.39
CA THR A 150 10.05 8.06 45.03
C THR A 150 9.65 6.70 45.60
N GLN A 151 8.41 6.28 45.40
CA GLN A 151 7.86 5.04 45.93
C GLN A 151 6.64 4.61 45.11
N GLN A 152 6.23 3.36 45.29
CA GLN A 152 4.96 2.82 44.79
C GLN A 152 3.77 3.50 45.48
N THR A 153 3.05 4.36 44.75
CA THR A 153 1.81 4.98 45.25
C THR A 153 0.61 4.07 44.96
N ARG A 154 -0.33 4.01 45.90
CA ARG A 154 -1.62 3.30 45.72
C ARG A 154 -2.78 4.24 45.42
N THR A 155 -2.54 5.54 45.61
CA THR A 155 -3.50 6.62 45.41
C THR A 155 -4.01 6.59 43.98
N ARG A 156 -5.32 6.60 43.81
CA ARG A 156 -6.00 6.66 42.52
C ARG A 156 -6.24 8.12 42.14
N VAL A 157 -5.41 8.69 41.29
CA VAL A 157 -5.55 10.09 40.85
C VAL A 157 -6.50 10.15 39.66
N LYS A 158 -7.52 11.01 39.71
CA LYS A 158 -8.45 11.17 38.58
C LYS A 158 -7.78 11.97 37.46
N LEU A 159 -7.29 13.17 37.79
CA LEU A 159 -6.57 14.02 36.84
C LEU A 159 -5.24 14.47 37.43
N LEU A 160 -4.16 14.31 36.68
CA LEU A 160 -2.83 14.84 37.00
C LEU A 160 -2.40 15.85 35.92
N GLU A 161 -2.53 17.13 36.24
CA GLU A 161 -2.06 18.22 35.41
C GLU A 161 -0.64 18.64 35.81
N VAL A 162 0.26 18.75 34.83
CA VAL A 162 1.67 19.09 35.04
C VAL A 162 2.03 20.35 34.24
N ASP A 163 2.27 21.45 34.94
CA ASP A 163 2.84 22.69 34.40
C ASP A 163 4.35 22.80 34.71
N GLY A 164 4.81 22.21 35.82
CA GLY A 164 6.21 22.14 36.20
C GLY A 164 6.93 20.88 35.70
N THR A 165 7.48 20.10 36.62
CA THR A 165 8.13 18.82 36.31
C THR A 165 7.59 17.70 37.18
N LEU A 166 7.20 16.59 36.55
CA LEU A 166 6.90 15.33 37.23
C LEU A 166 7.99 14.31 36.88
N ARG A 167 8.68 13.80 37.90
CA ARG A 167 9.83 12.90 37.75
C ARG A 167 9.65 11.62 38.54
N HIS A 168 10.07 10.49 38.00
CA HIS A 168 10.26 9.26 38.77
C HIS A 168 11.72 9.12 39.21
N ALA A 169 11.93 8.66 40.45
CA ALA A 169 13.25 8.24 40.90
C ALA A 169 13.72 7.03 40.07
N THR A 170 15.02 6.99 39.74
CA THR A 170 15.61 5.99 38.84
C THR A 170 16.25 4.81 39.57
N ASP A 171 16.47 4.93 40.88
CA ASP A 171 17.22 3.99 41.73
C ASP A 171 16.35 3.22 42.74
N THR A 172 15.03 3.34 42.63
CA THR A 172 14.05 2.66 43.50
C THR A 172 12.76 2.37 42.74
N ASP A 173 12.00 1.38 43.21
CA ASP A 173 10.69 1.09 42.65
C ASP A 173 9.72 2.27 42.83
N THR A 174 9.16 2.75 41.72
CA THR A 174 8.18 3.84 41.66
C THR A 174 6.88 3.41 40.99
N GLY A 175 5.76 3.92 41.51
CA GLY A 175 4.44 3.58 41.00
C GLY A 175 3.53 4.80 41.03
N LEU A 176 2.89 5.11 39.92
CA LEU A 176 1.89 6.16 39.77
C LEU A 176 0.62 5.56 39.20
N ARG A 177 -0.54 5.89 39.80
CA ARG A 177 -1.85 5.46 39.32
C ARG A 177 -2.67 6.71 39.03
N ALA A 178 -2.96 6.97 37.76
CA ALA A 178 -3.69 8.16 37.34
C ALA A 178 -4.61 7.81 36.17
N GLU A 179 -5.83 8.33 36.13
CA GLU A 179 -6.72 8.09 34.99
C GLU A 179 -6.20 8.90 33.80
N THR A 180 -6.01 10.21 33.98
CA THR A 180 -5.44 11.09 32.95
C THR A 180 -4.22 11.82 33.47
N ILE A 181 -3.10 11.74 32.73
CA ILE A 181 -1.92 12.58 32.92
C ILE A 181 -1.89 13.58 31.76
N TYR A 182 -1.98 14.86 32.08
CA TYR A 182 -1.96 15.95 31.11
C TYR A 182 -0.78 16.87 31.38
N THR A 183 0.15 16.97 30.43
CA THR A 183 1.31 17.87 30.56
C THR A 183 1.12 19.10 29.69
N ARG A 184 1.30 20.30 30.24
CA ARG A 184 1.19 21.55 29.49
C ARG A 184 2.47 21.87 28.72
N GLN A 185 2.35 22.73 27.71
CA GLN A 185 3.50 23.28 27.01
C GLN A 185 4.46 23.95 28.01
N GLY A 186 5.76 23.63 27.93
CA GLY A 186 6.79 24.14 28.84
C GLY A 186 7.05 23.28 30.07
N SER A 187 6.16 22.32 30.37
CA SER A 187 6.37 21.34 31.44
C SER A 187 7.32 20.21 31.01
N ARG A 188 7.68 19.33 31.96
CA ARG A 188 8.49 18.13 31.70
C ARG A 188 7.95 16.90 32.43
N TYR A 189 7.88 15.78 31.73
CA TYR A 189 7.58 14.48 32.30
C TYR A 189 8.78 13.54 32.12
N GLU A 190 9.28 13.00 33.23
CA GLU A 190 10.50 12.17 33.27
C GLU A 190 10.26 10.84 33.96
N VAL A 191 10.51 9.76 33.24
CA VAL A 191 10.62 8.41 33.80
C VAL A 191 11.97 7.83 33.40
N GLY A 192 13.01 8.31 34.08
CA GLY A 192 14.38 8.18 33.58
C GLY A 192 14.68 9.14 32.42
N THR A 193 15.94 9.19 32.01
CA THR A 193 16.43 9.94 30.83
C THR A 193 17.49 9.11 30.12
N ALA A 194 17.82 9.42 28.87
CA ALA A 194 18.89 8.69 28.17
C ALA A 194 20.26 8.73 28.91
N ALA A 195 20.50 9.78 29.71
CA ALA A 195 21.73 9.92 30.52
C ALA A 195 21.66 9.28 31.91
N ASP A 196 20.44 9.07 32.42
CA ASP A 196 20.14 8.47 33.73
C ASP A 196 18.85 7.65 33.61
N PRO A 197 18.91 6.47 32.97
CA PRO A 197 17.73 5.61 32.80
C PRO A 197 17.32 5.00 34.14
N VAL A 198 16.08 4.51 34.23
CA VAL A 198 15.65 3.69 35.38
C VAL A 198 16.57 2.47 35.48
N GLN A 199 17.21 2.30 36.63
CA GLN A 199 18.23 1.27 36.86
C GLN A 199 17.66 -0.14 36.67
N PRO A 200 18.44 -1.12 36.18
CA PRO A 200 17.95 -2.48 35.88
C PRO A 200 17.24 -3.18 37.05
N GLU A 201 17.63 -2.85 38.29
CA GLU A 201 17.13 -3.41 39.54
C GLU A 201 15.90 -2.67 40.09
N ALA A 202 15.55 -1.53 39.49
CA ALA A 202 14.41 -0.71 39.85
C ALA A 202 13.32 -0.77 38.78
N THR A 203 12.07 -0.63 39.20
CA THR A 203 10.90 -0.58 38.32
C THR A 203 10.18 0.77 38.38
N ALA A 204 9.67 1.23 37.25
CA ALA A 204 8.77 2.39 37.19
C ALA A 204 7.46 2.00 36.50
N THR A 205 6.37 2.01 37.25
CA THR A 205 5.04 1.63 36.75
C THR A 205 4.11 2.83 36.73
N VAL A 206 3.43 3.03 35.61
CA VAL A 206 2.32 3.97 35.44
C VAL A 206 1.09 3.16 35.06
N GLU A 207 0.12 3.09 35.95
CA GLU A 207 -1.13 2.39 35.69
C GLU A 207 -2.24 3.41 35.41
N PHE A 208 -2.81 3.34 34.22
CA PHE A 208 -4.00 4.10 33.86
C PHE A 208 -5.22 3.45 34.50
N ILE A 209 -5.71 4.07 35.57
CA ILE A 209 -6.84 3.54 36.33
C ILE A 209 -8.14 3.69 35.55
N ASP A 210 -9.13 2.88 35.93
CA ASP A 210 -10.48 2.96 35.39
C ASP A 210 -11.49 3.26 36.50
N GLU A 211 -12.08 4.46 36.46
CA GLU A 211 -13.15 4.86 37.38
C GLU A 211 -14.56 4.79 36.77
N GLY A 212 -14.67 4.23 35.56
CA GLY A 212 -15.94 4.09 34.83
C GLY A 212 -15.89 4.64 33.40
N PRO A 213 -17.05 4.73 32.74
CA PRO A 213 -17.20 5.32 31.40
C PRO A 213 -16.69 6.76 31.31
N ILE A 214 -16.31 7.17 30.11
CA ILE A 214 -15.92 8.56 29.85
C ILE A 214 -17.16 9.47 29.96
N ASP A 215 -17.04 10.57 30.70
CA ASP A 215 -18.05 11.64 30.67
C ASP A 215 -17.83 12.49 29.42
N GLU A 216 -18.65 12.26 28.40
CA GLU A 216 -18.58 12.99 27.12
C GLU A 216 -19.02 14.45 27.22
N THR A 217 -19.64 14.85 28.34
CA THR A 217 -19.91 16.27 28.63
C THR A 217 -18.62 17.01 28.98
N GLU A 218 -17.69 16.32 29.65
CA GLU A 218 -16.37 16.87 30.02
C GLU A 218 -15.33 16.64 28.91
N TRP A 219 -15.37 15.47 28.28
CA TRP A 219 -14.43 15.03 27.26
C TRP A 219 -15.15 14.60 25.98
N PRO A 220 -15.74 15.55 25.23
CA PRO A 220 -16.50 15.24 24.01
C PRO A 220 -15.64 14.62 22.91
N ASP A 221 -14.34 14.92 22.89
CA ASP A 221 -13.38 14.28 21.99
C ASP A 221 -12.79 12.98 22.56
N ARG A 222 -13.17 12.58 23.78
CA ARG A 222 -12.72 11.37 24.48
C ARG A 222 -11.19 11.24 24.50
N LYS A 223 -10.44 12.34 24.66
CA LYS A 223 -8.96 12.32 24.78
C LYS A 223 -8.42 12.01 26.18
N ASN A 224 -9.25 12.03 27.23
CA ASN A 224 -8.84 11.65 28.59
C ASN A 224 -8.41 10.17 28.69
N LYS A 225 -8.08 9.66 29.88
CA LYS A 225 -7.66 8.26 30.11
C LYS A 225 -6.39 7.91 29.33
N GLY A 226 -5.23 8.20 29.92
CA GLY A 226 -3.92 8.07 29.26
C GLY A 226 -2.95 9.21 29.57
N LEU A 227 -1.85 9.26 28.83
CA LEU A 227 -0.88 10.34 28.82
C LEU A 227 -1.10 11.24 27.59
N ILE A 228 -1.40 12.51 27.85
CA ILE A 228 -1.58 13.55 26.84
C ILE A 228 -0.45 14.56 27.04
N ALA A 229 0.54 14.54 26.15
CA ALA A 229 1.79 15.25 26.39
C ALA A 229 2.03 16.45 25.46
N HIS A 230 1.81 17.67 25.97
CA HIS A 230 2.28 18.90 25.31
C HIS A 230 3.64 19.39 25.87
N GLY A 231 4.07 18.87 27.01
CA GLY A 231 5.38 19.14 27.62
C GLY A 231 6.50 18.26 27.05
N ALA A 232 7.74 18.54 27.42
CA ALA A 232 8.88 17.69 27.07
C ALA A 232 8.74 16.32 27.72
N VAL A 233 8.98 15.26 26.95
CA VAL A 233 8.87 13.86 27.41
C VAL A 233 10.22 13.18 27.26
N GLU A 234 10.74 12.69 28.39
CA GLU A 234 11.88 11.78 28.44
C GLU A 234 11.50 10.56 29.27
N ILE A 235 11.60 9.39 28.67
CA ILE A 235 11.31 8.12 29.32
C ILE A 235 12.42 7.16 28.91
N ALA A 236 13.16 6.62 29.86
CA ALA A 236 14.23 5.67 29.57
C ALA A 236 14.28 4.60 30.65
N GLY A 237 13.92 3.38 30.24
CA GLY A 237 14.21 2.17 31.01
C GLY A 237 15.64 1.69 30.81
N ALA A 238 15.98 0.60 31.49
CA ALA A 238 17.25 -0.07 31.30
C ALA A 238 17.34 -0.65 29.88
N GLU A 239 18.45 -0.37 29.19
CA GLU A 239 18.75 -0.94 27.88
C GLU A 239 18.61 -2.46 27.90
N LYS A 240 17.96 -3.02 26.87
CA LYS A 240 17.75 -4.47 26.75
C LYS A 240 17.68 -4.85 25.28
N THR A 241 18.30 -5.96 24.88
CA THR A 241 18.16 -6.50 23.52
C THR A 241 16.69 -6.87 23.27
N PRO A 242 15.97 -6.21 22.35
CA PRO A 242 14.52 -6.41 22.22
C PRO A 242 14.16 -7.74 21.56
N TRP A 243 14.96 -8.16 20.58
CA TRP A 243 14.83 -9.42 19.88
C TRP A 243 16.17 -9.80 19.23
N THR A 244 16.33 -11.07 18.89
CA THR A 244 17.52 -11.59 18.20
C THR A 244 17.18 -12.88 17.43
N THR A 245 18.14 -13.36 16.65
CA THR A 245 18.03 -14.62 15.92
C THR A 245 18.58 -15.79 16.73
N LEU A 246 18.06 -16.97 16.46
CA LEU A 246 18.47 -18.23 17.07
C LEU A 246 19.54 -18.90 16.21
N ALA A 247 20.57 -19.44 16.86
CA ALA A 247 21.67 -20.12 16.17
C ALA A 247 21.22 -21.41 15.45
N GLN A 248 20.11 -22.00 15.91
CA GLN A 248 19.42 -23.12 15.29
C GLN A 248 17.91 -22.98 15.53
N PRO A 249 17.04 -23.38 14.60
CA PRO A 249 15.60 -23.39 14.83
C PRO A 249 15.22 -24.34 15.98
N PRO A 250 14.44 -23.89 16.96
CA PRO A 250 14.06 -24.72 18.10
C PRO A 250 12.88 -25.62 17.75
N ALA A 251 12.87 -26.82 18.35
CA ALA A 251 11.85 -27.83 18.11
C ALA A 251 10.92 -28.01 19.32
N ALA A 252 9.75 -28.61 19.08
CA ALA A 252 8.83 -28.98 20.13
C ALA A 252 9.51 -29.89 21.16
N GLY A 253 9.37 -29.57 22.44
CA GLY A 253 10.01 -30.25 23.55
C GLY A 253 11.38 -29.69 23.96
N ASP A 254 11.98 -28.78 23.19
CA ASP A 254 13.19 -28.08 23.62
C ASP A 254 12.88 -27.13 24.79
N ASP A 255 13.70 -27.19 25.83
CA ASP A 255 13.68 -26.27 26.97
C ASP A 255 14.88 -25.33 27.00
N THR A 256 15.68 -25.33 25.93
CA THR A 256 16.82 -24.45 25.74
C THR A 256 16.78 -23.78 24.39
N LEU A 257 17.12 -22.48 24.35
CA LEU A 257 17.30 -21.72 23.12
C LEU A 257 18.76 -21.29 23.02
N GLU A 258 19.35 -21.43 21.84
CA GLU A 258 20.71 -20.94 21.56
C GLU A 258 20.63 -19.69 20.69
N LEU A 259 21.16 -18.57 21.20
CA LEU A 259 21.15 -17.28 20.51
C LEU A 259 22.36 -17.14 19.59
N THR A 260 22.25 -16.32 18.53
CA THR A 260 23.41 -15.99 17.66
C THR A 260 24.43 -15.06 18.33
N GLY A 261 24.04 -14.36 19.40
CA GLY A 261 24.90 -13.49 20.20
C GLY A 261 24.42 -13.34 21.63
N GLU A 262 25.32 -12.92 22.54
CA GLU A 262 24.96 -12.68 23.94
C GLU A 262 23.98 -11.50 24.03
N PRO A 263 22.81 -11.66 24.68
CA PRO A 263 21.82 -10.60 24.77
C PRO A 263 22.16 -9.62 25.90
N THR A 264 21.88 -8.34 25.70
CA THR A 264 21.99 -7.32 26.74
C THR A 264 20.83 -7.42 27.72
N ASN A 265 21.15 -7.58 29.01
CA ASN A 265 20.21 -7.51 30.14
C ASN A 265 19.01 -8.47 30.08
N TRP A 266 19.15 -9.64 29.46
CA TRP A 266 18.19 -10.73 29.63
C TRP A 266 18.43 -11.43 30.96
N THR A 267 17.37 -11.66 31.74
CA THR A 267 17.49 -12.23 33.09
C THR A 267 16.40 -13.26 33.38
N THR A 268 16.63 -14.11 34.38
CA THR A 268 15.61 -15.04 34.90
C THR A 268 14.32 -14.28 35.24
N GLY A 269 13.18 -14.83 34.79
CA GLY A 269 11.86 -14.23 34.98
C GLY A 269 11.41 -13.32 33.83
N ASP A 270 12.29 -12.98 32.88
CA ASP A 270 11.87 -12.28 31.66
C ASP A 270 10.90 -13.14 30.84
N THR A 271 9.93 -12.47 30.21
CA THR A 271 8.99 -13.08 29.27
C THR A 271 9.55 -12.96 27.86
N LEU A 272 9.68 -14.11 27.21
CA LEU A 272 10.03 -14.26 25.82
C LEU A 272 8.80 -14.64 24.98
N ILE A 273 8.86 -14.36 23.69
CA ILE A 273 7.97 -14.95 22.71
C ILE A 273 8.78 -15.51 21.54
N VAL A 274 8.46 -16.74 21.15
CA VAL A 274 9.01 -17.42 19.97
C VAL A 274 7.92 -17.39 18.88
N PRO A 275 8.15 -16.72 17.73
CA PRO A 275 7.16 -16.63 16.65
C PRO A 275 6.84 -18.00 16.03
N GLY A 276 5.56 -18.24 15.76
CA GLY A 276 5.13 -19.33 14.90
C GLY A 276 5.54 -19.06 13.44
N THR A 277 5.84 -20.13 12.70
CA THR A 277 6.36 -20.04 11.33
C THR A 277 5.31 -20.31 10.25
N ASP A 278 4.06 -20.59 10.65
CA ASP A 278 2.96 -20.94 9.76
C ASP A 278 1.91 -19.81 9.69
N PRO A 279 1.36 -19.52 8.50
CA PRO A 279 0.28 -18.57 8.32
C PRO A 279 -1.06 -19.13 8.83
N TYR A 280 -2.09 -18.28 8.87
CA TYR A 280 -3.45 -18.74 9.19
C TYR A 280 -4.00 -19.65 8.09
N GLU A 281 -4.61 -20.76 8.50
CA GLU A 281 -5.24 -21.74 7.60
C GLU A 281 -6.78 -21.80 7.75
N SER A 282 -7.35 -21.05 8.69
CA SER A 282 -8.80 -20.97 8.88
C SER A 282 -9.23 -19.70 9.61
N ALA A 283 -10.53 -19.38 9.56
CA ALA A 283 -11.12 -18.28 10.32
C ALA A 283 -11.09 -18.48 11.85
N ALA A 284 -10.58 -19.61 12.36
CA ALA A 284 -10.28 -19.76 13.78
C ALA A 284 -9.03 -18.96 14.20
N LEU A 285 -8.22 -18.52 13.23
CA LEU A 285 -6.98 -17.76 13.44
C LEU A 285 -6.02 -18.46 14.43
N ASP A 286 -6.02 -19.80 14.43
CA ASP A 286 -5.12 -20.58 15.26
C ASP A 286 -3.66 -20.33 14.85
N HIS A 287 -2.78 -20.23 15.85
CA HIS A 287 -1.35 -19.99 15.63
C HIS A 287 -0.46 -20.69 16.67
N THR A 288 0.84 -20.70 16.39
CA THR A 288 1.85 -21.41 17.16
C THR A 288 2.87 -20.49 17.84
N ASP A 289 2.61 -19.18 17.94
CA ASP A 289 3.44 -18.28 18.76
C ASP A 289 3.47 -18.72 20.23
N GLU A 290 4.65 -18.72 20.84
CA GLU A 290 4.87 -19.34 22.15
C GLU A 290 5.49 -18.36 23.15
N ARG A 291 4.68 -17.85 24.09
CA ARG A 291 5.20 -17.10 25.24
C ARG A 291 5.89 -18.06 26.22
N ARG A 292 7.09 -17.71 26.67
CA ARG A 292 7.91 -18.50 27.61
C ARG A 292 8.60 -17.61 28.64
N THR A 293 8.96 -18.19 29.79
CA THR A 293 9.70 -17.49 30.84
C THR A 293 11.12 -18.02 30.93
N ILE A 294 12.10 -17.13 31.06
CA ILE A 294 13.51 -17.51 31.23
C ILE A 294 13.73 -18.09 32.63
N ALA A 295 14.21 -19.32 32.71
CA ALA A 295 14.70 -19.95 33.94
C ALA A 295 16.15 -19.53 34.25
N SER A 296 17.03 -19.50 33.24
CA SER A 296 18.43 -19.05 33.39
C SER A 296 19.05 -18.59 32.07
N VAL A 297 20.10 -17.77 32.18
CA VAL A 297 20.93 -17.28 31.07
C VAL A 297 22.39 -17.65 31.35
N ASP A 298 23.05 -18.29 30.39
CA ASP A 298 24.49 -18.60 30.43
C ASP A 298 25.12 -18.26 29.06
N GLY A 299 25.68 -17.05 28.94
CA GLY A 299 26.19 -16.54 27.66
C GLY A 299 25.08 -16.44 26.61
N THR A 300 25.21 -17.22 25.54
CA THR A 300 24.24 -17.33 24.43
C THR A 300 23.14 -18.37 24.66
N THR A 301 23.25 -19.19 25.71
CA THR A 301 22.28 -20.26 25.97
C THR A 301 21.24 -19.78 26.99
N LEU A 302 19.97 -19.91 26.63
CA LEU A 302 18.83 -19.67 27.51
C LEU A 302 18.21 -21.00 27.92
N THR A 303 17.79 -21.13 29.17
CA THR A 303 16.93 -22.22 29.63
C THR A 303 15.56 -21.66 29.95
N LEU A 304 14.50 -22.31 29.46
CA LEU A 304 13.11 -21.94 29.64
C LEU A 304 12.52 -22.65 30.87
N GLU A 305 11.53 -22.04 31.54
CA GLU A 305 10.82 -22.68 32.66
C GLU A 305 9.95 -23.87 32.21
N SER A 306 9.51 -23.85 30.95
CA SER A 306 8.77 -24.92 30.29
C SER A 306 9.25 -25.08 28.86
N SER A 307 9.26 -26.31 28.36
CA SER A 307 9.61 -26.61 26.96
C SER A 307 8.66 -25.95 25.97
N LEU A 308 9.10 -25.81 24.72
CA LEU A 308 8.25 -25.46 23.59
C LEU A 308 7.23 -26.57 23.30
N ASP A 309 6.05 -26.18 22.85
CA ASP A 309 4.98 -27.10 22.43
C ASP A 309 4.99 -27.31 20.90
N HIS A 310 5.59 -26.39 20.15
CA HIS A 310 5.61 -26.35 18.68
C HIS A 310 7.03 -26.30 18.10
N ASP A 311 7.15 -26.72 16.82
CA ASP A 311 8.36 -26.52 16.03
C ASP A 311 8.36 -25.10 15.46
N HIS A 312 9.52 -24.43 15.45
CA HIS A 312 9.67 -23.07 14.93
C HIS A 312 10.72 -23.00 13.82
N ALA A 313 10.65 -23.98 12.91
CA ALA A 313 11.60 -24.12 11.82
C ALA A 313 11.13 -23.38 10.56
N PRO A 314 11.97 -22.48 9.99
CA PRO A 314 11.68 -21.89 8.69
C PRO A 314 11.78 -22.94 7.57
N PRO A 315 11.23 -22.67 6.38
CA PRO A 315 11.18 -23.63 5.28
C PRO A 315 12.57 -23.98 4.71
N ARG A 316 13.57 -23.10 4.89
CA ARG A 316 14.97 -23.34 4.54
C ARG A 316 15.89 -23.12 5.74
N SER A 317 17.00 -23.84 5.78
CA SER A 317 17.95 -23.81 6.90
C SER A 317 18.84 -22.56 6.96
N ASP A 318 18.86 -21.76 5.89
CA ASP A 318 19.58 -20.50 5.80
C ASP A 318 18.73 -19.27 6.13
N LEU A 319 17.44 -19.47 6.40
CA LEU A 319 16.55 -18.45 6.96
C LEU A 319 16.64 -18.42 8.49
N ASP A 320 16.35 -17.26 9.07
CA ASP A 320 16.45 -17.05 10.51
C ASP A 320 15.22 -17.57 11.27
N SER A 321 15.46 -18.03 12.50
CA SER A 321 14.43 -18.19 13.52
C SER A 321 14.62 -17.11 14.59
N TYR A 322 13.53 -16.65 15.20
CA TYR A 322 13.55 -15.47 16.05
C TYR A 322 13.11 -15.75 17.49
N VAL A 323 13.57 -14.91 18.41
CA VAL A 323 13.05 -14.83 19.77
C VAL A 323 13.04 -13.38 20.24
N LEU A 324 11.93 -12.96 20.84
CA LEU A 324 11.72 -11.58 21.29
C LEU A 324 11.57 -11.55 22.80
N ASN A 325 12.03 -10.48 23.46
CA ASN A 325 11.90 -10.25 24.89
C ASN A 325 10.91 -9.11 25.16
N LEU A 326 9.80 -9.44 25.81
CA LEU A 326 8.69 -8.53 26.09
C LEU A 326 8.86 -7.77 27.43
N SER A 327 9.88 -8.07 28.22
CA SER A 327 10.06 -7.49 29.55
C SER A 327 10.82 -6.17 29.51
N ARG A 328 10.28 -5.13 30.16
CA ARG A 328 10.95 -3.84 30.42
C ARG A 328 10.72 -3.42 31.87
N ASN A 329 11.64 -2.65 32.44
CA ASN A 329 11.52 -2.18 33.82
C ASN A 329 10.71 -0.87 33.95
N VAL A 330 10.40 -0.22 32.82
CA VAL A 330 9.40 0.85 32.74
C VAL A 330 8.15 0.31 32.06
N VAL A 331 7.00 0.42 32.74
CA VAL A 331 5.73 -0.17 32.29
C VAL A 331 4.61 0.87 32.37
N PHE A 332 3.93 1.09 31.26
CA PHE A 332 2.64 1.78 31.21
C PHE A 332 1.56 0.74 30.92
N ALA A 333 0.52 0.68 31.75
CA ALA A 333 -0.50 -0.36 31.66
C ALA A 333 -1.91 0.19 31.90
N SER A 334 -2.91 -0.40 31.27
CA SER A 334 -4.32 -0.17 31.63
C SER A 334 -4.74 -1.07 32.80
N GLU A 335 -5.46 -0.52 33.78
CA GLU A 335 -6.07 -1.35 34.85
C GLU A 335 -7.23 -2.21 34.32
N THR A 336 -7.90 -1.74 33.26
CA THR A 336 -9.12 -2.32 32.72
C THR A 336 -8.88 -3.23 31.54
N THR A 337 -9.69 -4.28 31.43
CA THR A 337 -9.74 -5.15 30.24
C THR A 337 -10.75 -4.66 29.21
N ASP A 338 -11.59 -3.68 29.57
CA ASP A 338 -12.56 -3.06 28.68
C ASP A 338 -11.86 -2.11 27.72
N GLU A 339 -11.82 -2.49 26.44
CA GLU A 339 -11.03 -1.81 25.44
C GLU A 339 -11.41 -0.34 25.26
N HIS A 340 -12.69 0.02 25.29
CA HIS A 340 -13.13 1.42 25.13
C HIS A 340 -12.71 2.34 26.28
N ARG A 341 -12.13 1.78 27.36
CA ARG A 341 -11.71 2.52 28.56
C ARG A 341 -10.21 2.41 28.86
N ARG A 342 -9.43 1.71 28.04
CA ARG A 342 -7.97 1.60 28.15
C ARG A 342 -7.27 2.95 28.03
N GLY A 343 -6.12 3.07 28.66
CA GLY A 343 -5.22 4.22 28.53
C GLY A 343 -4.58 4.28 27.14
N HIS A 344 -4.15 5.46 26.72
CA HIS A 344 -3.38 5.66 25.48
C HIS A 344 -2.27 6.70 25.70
N ILE A 345 -1.29 6.76 24.81
CA ILE A 345 -0.21 7.75 24.89
C ILE A 345 -0.22 8.60 23.62
N MET A 346 -0.41 9.90 23.78
CA MET A 346 -0.41 10.89 22.72
C MET A 346 0.64 11.97 23.02
N ILE A 347 1.71 11.99 22.22
CA ILE A 347 2.79 12.96 22.32
C ILE A 347 2.57 14.04 21.25
N MET A 348 2.38 15.28 21.71
CA MET A 348 2.13 16.47 20.89
C MET A 348 3.23 17.54 21.06
N SER A 349 4.27 17.24 21.84
CA SER A 349 5.51 18.01 21.89
C SER A 349 6.48 17.58 20.80
N THR A 350 7.63 18.24 20.66
CA THR A 350 8.69 17.89 19.68
C THR A 350 9.90 17.32 20.40
N GLY A 351 10.73 16.52 19.71
CA GLY A 351 12.02 16.07 20.23
C GLY A 351 11.97 15.17 21.47
N SER A 352 10.92 14.37 21.63
CA SER A 352 10.84 13.42 22.75
C SER A 352 11.79 12.24 22.56
N ASP A 353 12.21 11.65 23.69
CA ASP A 353 13.10 10.49 23.73
C ASP A 353 12.50 9.41 24.64
N VAL A 354 12.05 8.30 24.05
CA VAL A 354 11.35 7.21 24.73
C VAL A 354 12.06 5.89 24.46
N ARG A 355 12.64 5.27 25.49
CA ARG A 355 13.48 4.08 25.35
C ARG A 355 13.13 2.98 26.33
N TYR A 356 13.13 1.74 25.85
CA TYR A 356 13.02 0.52 26.66
C TYR A 356 11.80 0.51 27.58
N VAL A 357 10.62 0.77 27.00
CA VAL A 357 9.33 0.86 27.70
C VAL A 357 8.40 -0.25 27.23
N ARG A 358 7.68 -0.87 28.16
CA ARG A 358 6.54 -1.75 27.86
C ARG A 358 5.23 -0.98 27.98
N LEU A 359 4.38 -1.14 26.97
CA LEU A 359 3.06 -0.57 26.81
C LEU A 359 2.07 -1.74 26.79
N ASP A 360 1.45 -2.00 27.94
CA ASP A 360 0.70 -3.22 28.24
C ASP A 360 -0.80 -2.97 28.17
N GLU A 361 -1.50 -3.63 27.23
CA GLU A 361 -2.94 -3.51 27.04
C GLU A 361 -3.40 -2.04 26.93
N LEU A 362 -2.69 -1.25 26.11
CA LEU A 362 -3.00 0.15 25.85
C LEU A 362 -3.73 0.32 24.49
N GLY A 363 -4.20 1.54 24.26
CA GLY A 363 -4.98 1.91 23.09
C GLY A 363 -6.44 1.49 23.22
N ARG A 364 -7.30 2.24 22.53
CA ARG A 364 -8.76 2.05 22.54
C ARG A 364 -9.49 2.51 21.28
N THR A 365 -8.76 2.90 20.24
CA THR A 365 -9.35 2.94 18.89
C THR A 365 -9.39 1.49 18.43
N ASN A 366 -10.59 0.92 18.30
CA ASN A 366 -10.78 -0.46 17.85
C ASN A 366 -10.81 -0.47 16.31
N LYS A 367 -9.96 -1.29 15.68
CA LYS A 367 -9.89 -1.41 14.21
C LYS A 367 -10.85 -2.45 13.63
N ASP A 368 -11.47 -3.28 14.47
CA ASP A 368 -12.59 -4.13 14.08
C ASP A 368 -13.82 -3.29 13.72
N GLU A 369 -14.07 -2.26 14.54
CA GLU A 369 -15.18 -1.33 14.37
C GLU A 369 -14.82 -0.17 13.44
N TYR A 370 -15.84 0.42 12.80
CA TYR A 370 -15.65 1.66 12.06
C TYR A 370 -15.32 2.82 13.00
N LEU A 371 -14.52 3.76 12.53
CA LEU A 371 -14.30 5.01 13.26
C LEU A 371 -15.62 5.78 13.40
N THR A 372 -15.86 6.42 14.55
CA THR A 372 -17.02 7.29 14.75
C THR A 372 -16.75 8.75 14.43
N ASN A 373 -15.49 9.13 14.24
CA ASN A 373 -15.06 10.48 13.88
C ASN A 373 -14.21 10.47 12.60
N PRO A 374 -14.58 9.72 11.55
CA PRO A 374 -13.82 9.77 10.33
C PRO A 374 -13.87 11.20 9.81
N VAL A 375 -12.79 11.66 9.19
CA VAL A 375 -12.75 13.03 8.66
C VAL A 375 -13.83 13.23 7.58
N ARG A 376 -14.30 12.12 6.99
CA ARG A 376 -15.17 12.05 5.83
C ARG A 376 -16.09 10.84 5.94
N GLY A 377 -17.22 10.88 5.23
CA GLY A 377 -18.12 9.74 5.18
C GLY A 377 -18.84 9.43 6.50
N GLU A 378 -18.84 10.37 7.46
CA GLU A 378 -19.55 10.22 8.73
C GLU A 378 -21.04 9.92 8.50
N ASP A 379 -21.66 10.59 7.52
CA ASP A 379 -23.07 10.37 7.13
C ASP A 379 -23.35 8.96 6.56
N ALA A 380 -22.31 8.22 6.14
CA ALA A 380 -22.42 6.88 5.59
C ALA A 380 -22.19 5.78 6.66
N LEU A 381 -21.82 6.16 7.89
CA LEU A 381 -21.60 5.19 8.96
C LEU A 381 -22.92 4.57 9.43
N PRO A 382 -22.91 3.27 9.80
CA PRO A 382 -24.01 2.69 10.54
C PRO A 382 -24.13 3.34 11.93
N GLU A 383 -25.32 3.26 12.55
CA GLU A 383 -25.49 3.60 13.97
C GLU A 383 -24.59 2.67 14.82
N GLN A 384 -23.80 3.26 15.71
CA GLN A 384 -22.90 2.56 16.62
C GLN A 384 -23.31 2.83 18.07
N ASP A 385 -23.37 1.78 18.89
CA ASP A 385 -23.80 1.88 20.29
C ASP A 385 -22.71 2.55 21.17
N ASP A 386 -21.43 2.25 20.90
CA ASP A 386 -20.27 2.77 21.63
C ASP A 386 -19.36 3.59 20.69
N PRO A 387 -18.96 4.83 21.05
CA PRO A 387 -18.06 5.61 20.21
C PRO A 387 -16.64 5.04 20.10
N ASN A 388 -16.16 4.96 18.87
CA ASN A 388 -14.82 4.50 18.47
C ASN A 388 -14.02 5.61 17.77
N PRO A 389 -13.55 6.63 18.49
CA PRO A 389 -12.78 7.70 17.88
C PRO A 389 -11.35 7.25 17.54
N SER A 390 -10.82 7.79 16.45
CA SER A 390 -9.42 7.63 16.02
C SER A 390 -8.42 8.22 17.03
N ALA A 391 -7.13 7.90 16.82
CA ALA A 391 -5.99 8.49 17.53
C ALA A 391 -5.86 8.11 19.03
N ARG A 392 -6.42 6.99 19.48
CA ARG A 392 -6.22 6.46 20.84
C ARG A 392 -5.38 5.19 20.80
N TYR A 393 -4.08 5.34 20.56
CA TYR A 393 -3.14 4.23 20.37
C TYR A 393 -2.19 4.06 21.57
N PRO A 394 -1.57 2.87 21.75
CA PRO A 394 -0.55 2.64 22.77
C PRO A 394 0.57 3.68 22.73
N PHE A 395 0.99 4.08 21.52
CA PHE A 395 2.02 5.09 21.33
C PHE A 395 1.80 5.90 20.05
N HIS A 396 1.56 7.21 20.19
CA HIS A 396 1.20 8.07 19.08
C HIS A 396 1.94 9.41 19.13
N TYR A 397 2.85 9.64 18.17
CA TYR A 397 3.34 10.98 17.85
C TYR A 397 2.29 11.67 17.00
N HIS A 398 1.58 12.65 17.58
CA HIS A 398 0.41 13.24 16.97
C HIS A 398 0.67 14.69 16.57
N LYS A 399 0.83 14.92 15.26
CA LYS A 399 0.91 16.25 14.63
C LYS A 399 1.95 17.17 15.27
N THR A 400 3.13 16.63 15.57
CA THR A 400 4.24 17.38 16.19
C THR A 400 4.98 18.26 15.17
N GLY A 401 4.82 17.98 13.87
CA GLY A 401 5.42 18.69 12.76
C GLY A 401 6.55 17.89 12.10
N ILE A 402 6.69 18.03 10.79
CA ILE A 402 7.70 17.28 10.00
C ILE A 402 9.03 18.02 9.86
N GLY A 403 9.07 19.33 10.13
CA GLY A 403 10.26 20.19 10.09
C GLY A 403 10.90 20.44 11.45
N VAL A 404 10.56 19.63 12.46
CA VAL A 404 10.99 19.80 13.85
C VAL A 404 12.13 18.84 14.20
N GLU A 405 12.69 19.01 15.41
CA GLU A 405 13.67 18.06 15.96
C GLU A 405 13.06 16.64 16.01
N PRO A 406 13.81 15.61 15.59
CA PRO A 406 13.29 14.26 15.50
C PRO A 406 12.92 13.71 16.88
N HIS A 407 11.87 12.90 16.90
CA HIS A 407 11.54 12.01 17.99
C HIS A 407 12.37 10.73 17.92
N TYR A 408 12.68 10.18 19.09
CA TYR A 408 13.33 8.88 19.21
C TYR A 408 12.46 7.93 20.04
N ALA A 409 12.17 6.77 19.46
CA ALA A 409 11.56 5.62 20.11
C ALA A 409 12.48 4.41 19.92
N GLU A 410 12.94 3.81 21.00
CA GLU A 410 13.92 2.71 20.95
C GLU A 410 13.51 1.58 21.89
N GLY A 411 13.54 0.34 21.45
CA GLY A 411 13.32 -0.80 22.34
C GLY A 411 11.93 -0.88 22.96
N LEU A 412 10.90 -0.25 22.35
CA LEU A 412 9.53 -0.30 22.84
C LEU A 412 8.97 -1.72 22.75
N VAL A 413 8.03 -2.04 23.63
CA VAL A 413 7.19 -3.25 23.54
C VAL A 413 5.74 -2.83 23.66
N VAL A 414 4.98 -2.92 22.59
CA VAL A 414 3.51 -2.88 22.63
C VAL A 414 3.04 -4.32 22.77
N ASP A 415 2.32 -4.61 23.85
CA ASP A 415 1.81 -5.94 24.17
C ASP A 415 0.29 -5.83 24.35
N GLY A 416 -0.47 -6.09 23.28
CA GLY A 416 -1.92 -5.93 23.22
C GLY A 416 -2.38 -4.54 22.79
N SER A 417 -3.10 -4.46 21.66
CA SER A 417 -3.83 -3.25 21.26
C SER A 417 -5.06 -3.56 20.39
N PRO A 418 -6.22 -2.92 20.63
CA PRO A 418 -7.41 -3.11 19.77
C PRO A 418 -7.30 -2.38 18.42
N GLY A 419 -6.24 -1.61 18.17
CA GLY A 419 -6.09 -0.83 16.95
C GLY A 419 -4.67 -0.86 16.41
N TRP A 420 -4.07 0.31 16.20
CA TRP A 420 -2.67 0.41 15.80
C TRP A 420 -1.73 0.41 17.01
N GLY A 421 -0.48 -0.04 16.82
CA GLY A 421 0.54 -0.08 17.86
C GLY A 421 1.31 1.24 18.03
N VAL A 422 2.32 1.44 17.18
CA VAL A 422 3.21 2.61 17.17
C VAL A 422 2.92 3.48 15.97
N VAL A 423 2.57 4.76 16.21
CA VAL A 423 2.07 5.66 15.17
C VAL A 423 2.92 6.92 15.05
N ASN A 424 3.47 7.12 13.85
CA ASN A 424 4.06 8.37 13.39
C ASN A 424 2.99 9.11 12.55
N HIS A 425 2.47 10.22 13.04
CA HIS A 425 1.42 10.99 12.36
C HIS A 425 1.81 12.46 12.29
N HIS A 426 2.09 12.94 11.08
CA HIS A 426 2.59 14.29 10.79
C HIS A 426 3.78 14.68 11.67
N ALA A 427 4.70 13.74 11.88
CA ALA A 427 5.86 13.91 12.73
C ALA A 427 7.15 13.45 12.01
N HIS A 428 8.27 13.76 12.66
CA HIS A 428 9.60 13.31 12.27
C HIS A 428 10.12 12.37 13.36
N ALA A 429 10.11 11.06 13.11
CA ALA A 429 10.37 10.07 14.16
C ALA A 429 11.26 8.91 13.70
N HIS A 430 12.22 8.55 14.54
CA HIS A 430 13.03 7.34 14.41
C HIS A 430 12.53 6.31 15.43
N VAL A 431 11.93 5.23 14.93
CA VAL A 431 11.51 4.07 15.73
C VAL A 431 12.45 2.91 15.44
N THR A 432 13.13 2.44 16.47
CA THR A 432 14.20 1.46 16.34
C THR A 432 14.07 0.33 17.36
N ASP A 433 14.46 -0.88 16.96
CA ASP A 433 14.56 -2.05 17.84
C ASP A 433 13.27 -2.32 18.65
N SER A 434 12.10 -1.95 18.12
CA SER A 434 10.84 -2.02 18.86
C SER A 434 10.00 -3.23 18.46
N VAL A 435 9.18 -3.72 19.38
CA VAL A 435 8.33 -4.90 19.23
C VAL A 435 6.87 -4.49 19.37
N THR A 436 6.01 -4.96 18.47
CA THR A 436 4.56 -4.97 18.64
C THR A 436 4.07 -6.40 18.63
N TYR A 437 3.36 -6.82 19.66
CA TYR A 437 2.74 -8.13 19.76
C TYR A 437 1.24 -8.00 20.04
N ASP A 438 0.44 -8.81 19.35
CA ASP A 438 -1.02 -8.89 19.55
C ASP A 438 -1.72 -7.54 19.33
N VAL A 439 -1.41 -6.93 18.18
CA VAL A 439 -2.01 -5.67 17.74
C VAL A 439 -3.04 -5.97 16.67
N LEU A 440 -4.31 -5.65 16.92
CA LEU A 440 -5.41 -6.02 16.03
C LEU A 440 -5.27 -5.40 14.63
N GLY A 441 -4.99 -4.10 14.53
CA GLY A 441 -4.67 -3.42 13.27
C GLY A 441 -3.19 -3.49 12.91
N ALA A 442 -2.64 -2.45 12.30
CA ALA A 442 -1.22 -2.37 11.99
C ALA A 442 -0.30 -2.16 13.21
N GLY A 443 0.78 -2.93 13.30
CA GLY A 443 1.81 -2.78 14.35
C GLY A 443 2.50 -1.42 14.32
N PHE A 444 3.03 -1.02 13.17
CA PHE A 444 3.72 0.25 12.95
C PHE A 444 3.06 1.05 11.83
N VAL A 445 2.82 2.34 12.05
CA VAL A 445 2.04 3.18 11.14
C VAL A 445 2.71 4.52 10.84
N ALA A 446 2.78 4.87 9.55
CA ALA A 446 2.93 6.24 9.08
C ALA A 446 1.59 6.69 8.47
N GLU A 447 0.89 7.61 9.14
CA GLU A 447 -0.55 7.84 8.93
C GLU A 447 -0.86 8.90 7.86
N GLY A 448 -0.27 10.09 7.91
CA GLY A 448 -0.68 11.25 7.11
C GLY A 448 -0.16 11.29 5.67
N GLY A 449 0.95 10.59 5.39
CA GLY A 449 1.61 10.59 4.09
C GLY A 449 2.72 11.61 3.92
N ASN A 450 3.03 12.39 4.96
CA ASN A 450 4.10 13.40 4.93
C ASN A 450 5.16 13.18 6.03
N GLU A 451 5.00 12.14 6.84
CA GLU A 451 5.89 11.80 7.94
C GLU A 451 7.31 11.58 7.46
N ARG A 452 8.28 11.91 8.32
CA ARG A 452 9.70 11.68 8.07
C ARG A 452 10.28 10.74 9.12
N GLY A 453 11.48 10.23 8.83
CA GLY A 453 12.29 9.48 9.78
C GLY A 453 12.43 8.03 9.36
N SER A 454 12.34 7.09 10.30
CA SER A 454 12.62 5.69 9.97
C SER A 454 12.00 4.69 10.93
N PHE A 455 11.61 3.54 10.41
CA PHE A 455 11.38 2.30 11.13
C PHE A 455 12.54 1.34 10.84
N LYS A 456 13.40 1.09 11.83
CA LYS A 456 14.57 0.21 11.67
C LYS A 456 14.63 -0.89 12.71
N ARG A 457 14.91 -2.13 12.28
CA ARG A 457 15.05 -3.27 13.21
C ARG A 457 13.86 -3.48 14.14
N ASN A 458 12.66 -3.16 13.69
CA ASN A 458 11.46 -3.42 14.46
C ASN A 458 10.89 -4.80 14.14
N PHE A 459 10.15 -5.38 15.08
CA PHE A 459 9.48 -6.66 14.92
C PHE A 459 7.98 -6.50 15.16
N ALA A 460 7.17 -6.72 14.14
CA ALA A 460 5.72 -6.83 14.28
C ALA A 460 5.33 -8.32 14.29
N LEU A 461 4.70 -8.76 15.38
CA LEU A 461 4.27 -10.15 15.54
C LEU A 461 2.79 -10.19 15.86
N ARG A 462 2.03 -10.97 15.09
CA ARG A 462 0.61 -11.28 15.30
C ARG A 462 -0.31 -10.09 15.12
N SER A 463 -1.10 -10.15 14.05
CA SER A 463 -2.20 -9.21 13.84
C SER A 463 -3.37 -9.92 13.16
N GLU A 464 -4.51 -9.95 13.84
CA GLU A 464 -5.73 -10.63 13.37
C GLU A 464 -6.60 -9.75 12.46
N GLY A 465 -6.46 -8.42 12.50
CA GLY A 465 -7.22 -7.51 11.65
C GLY A 465 -8.73 -7.55 11.83
N SER A 466 -9.43 -6.65 11.14
CA SER A 466 -10.89 -6.66 11.04
C SER A 466 -11.45 -7.83 10.22
N GLY A 467 -10.59 -8.58 9.53
CA GLY A 467 -11.01 -9.63 8.60
C GLY A 467 -11.59 -9.15 7.28
N GLU A 468 -11.62 -7.84 7.04
CA GLU A 468 -12.01 -7.27 5.76
C GLU A 468 -10.78 -7.02 4.87
N ALA A 469 -11.01 -6.84 3.56
CA ALA A 469 -9.92 -6.45 2.65
C ALA A 469 -9.45 -5.01 2.91
N MET A 470 -8.17 -4.72 2.64
CA MET A 470 -7.51 -3.50 3.12
C MET A 470 -8.03 -2.15 2.61
N ASP A 471 -8.77 -2.13 1.49
CA ASP A 471 -9.24 -0.90 0.82
C ASP A 471 -10.77 -0.74 0.88
N VAL A 472 -11.50 -1.64 1.54
CA VAL A 472 -12.98 -1.61 1.61
C VAL A 472 -13.52 -0.41 2.38
N ARG A 473 -12.70 0.22 3.22
CA ARG A 473 -13.02 1.45 3.98
C ARG A 473 -12.48 2.73 3.32
N ALA A 474 -11.90 2.65 2.12
CA ALA A 474 -11.29 3.80 1.44
C ALA A 474 -12.33 4.77 0.84
N ALA A 475 -12.17 6.06 1.07
CA ALA A 475 -12.98 7.09 0.44
C ALA A 475 -12.46 7.47 -0.98
N GLY A 476 -13.36 7.97 -1.82
CA GLY A 476 -13.05 8.48 -3.17
C GLY A 476 -13.27 7.46 -4.29
N ALA A 477 -12.48 7.53 -5.38
CA ALA A 477 -12.69 6.77 -6.61
C ALA A 477 -12.58 5.24 -6.48
N HIS A 478 -12.11 4.74 -5.34
CA HIS A 478 -12.03 3.30 -5.06
C HIS A 478 -13.26 2.77 -4.32
N GLY A 479 -14.21 3.64 -3.96
CA GLY A 479 -15.60 3.26 -3.68
C GLY A 479 -15.80 2.31 -2.50
N GLY A 480 -15.06 2.50 -1.40
CA GLY A 480 -15.32 1.78 -0.16
C GLY A 480 -16.75 2.00 0.35
N ASP A 481 -17.25 1.03 1.10
CA ASP A 481 -18.58 1.07 1.71
C ASP A 481 -18.49 0.56 3.17
N PRO A 482 -18.40 1.46 4.16
CA PRO A 482 -18.53 2.91 4.05
C PRO A 482 -17.22 3.60 3.58
N PRO A 483 -17.31 4.72 2.82
CA PRO A 483 -16.14 5.44 2.29
C PRO A 483 -15.55 6.43 3.32
N ILE A 484 -14.79 5.93 4.31
CA ILE A 484 -14.38 6.71 5.51
C ILE A 484 -12.88 6.98 5.66
N ASP A 485 -12.03 6.44 4.78
CA ASP A 485 -10.57 6.51 4.89
C ASP A 485 -10.02 5.94 6.21
N ASP A 486 -10.56 4.81 6.65
CA ASP A 486 -10.04 4.05 7.78
C ASP A 486 -9.08 2.97 7.29
N PHE A 487 -7.78 3.14 7.54
CA PHE A 487 -6.73 2.30 6.98
C PHE A 487 -6.02 1.42 8.02
N GLY A 488 -5.18 0.50 7.54
CA GLY A 488 -4.35 -0.35 8.40
C GLY A 488 -5.15 -1.20 9.38
N HIS A 489 -6.40 -1.54 9.03
CA HIS A 489 -7.34 -2.28 9.86
C HIS A 489 -7.32 -3.78 9.58
N ALA A 490 -6.94 -4.20 8.37
CA ALA A 490 -7.05 -5.59 7.89
C ALA A 490 -5.99 -6.57 8.45
N GLY A 491 -5.16 -6.11 9.39
CA GLY A 491 -4.19 -6.92 10.10
C GLY A 491 -2.83 -6.97 9.39
N HIS A 492 -1.96 -6.03 9.75
CA HIS A 492 -0.67 -5.78 9.08
C HIS A 492 0.46 -5.64 10.10
N GLY A 493 1.69 -5.88 9.68
CA GLY A 493 2.86 -5.50 10.48
C GLY A 493 3.14 -4.01 10.36
N PHE A 494 3.19 -3.52 9.13
CA PHE A 494 3.54 -2.15 8.80
C PHE A 494 2.54 -1.55 7.80
N TRP A 495 2.00 -0.37 8.12
CA TRP A 495 1.16 0.42 7.21
C TRP A 495 1.75 1.81 6.98
N LEU A 496 2.13 2.11 5.73
CA LEU A 496 2.89 3.31 5.39
C LEU A 496 2.15 4.14 4.34
N GLN A 497 1.66 5.32 4.73
CA GLN A 497 1.21 6.32 3.77
C GLN A 497 2.33 7.25 3.31
N SER A 498 3.37 7.43 4.15
CA SER A 498 4.48 8.31 3.82
C SER A 498 5.55 7.60 2.99
N PRO A 499 5.99 8.21 1.88
CA PRO A 499 7.15 7.74 1.12
C PRO A 499 8.47 8.08 1.82
N LEU A 500 8.51 9.04 2.76
CA LEU A 500 9.78 9.53 3.35
C LEU A 500 10.22 8.81 4.63
N VAL A 501 9.45 7.82 5.10
CA VAL A 501 9.84 6.97 6.23
C VAL A 501 10.67 5.81 5.69
N GLU A 502 11.94 5.74 6.07
CA GLU A 502 12.80 4.60 5.74
C GLU A 502 12.31 3.35 6.49
N VAL A 503 12.17 2.22 5.81
CA VAL A 503 11.74 0.94 6.38
C VAL A 503 12.85 -0.08 6.13
N VAL A 504 13.71 -0.27 7.14
CA VAL A 504 14.97 -1.01 6.98
C VAL A 504 15.16 -2.10 8.05
N ASP A 505 15.52 -3.30 7.63
CA ASP A 505 15.85 -4.43 8.51
C ASP A 505 14.73 -4.81 9.50
N ASN A 506 13.46 -4.61 9.14
CA ASN A 506 12.32 -4.96 10.00
C ASN A 506 11.80 -6.37 9.71
N VAL A 507 11.19 -6.99 10.70
CA VAL A 507 10.56 -8.31 10.59
C VAL A 507 9.07 -8.19 10.88
N ALA A 508 8.23 -8.84 10.07
CA ALA A 508 6.78 -8.89 10.24
C ALA A 508 6.28 -10.33 10.09
N ALA A 509 5.60 -10.84 11.12
CA ALA A 509 5.18 -12.24 11.17
C ALA A 509 3.77 -12.44 11.74
N GLY A 510 3.01 -13.39 11.19
CA GLY A 510 1.70 -13.78 11.74
C GLY A 510 0.57 -12.79 11.43
N HIS A 511 0.58 -12.16 10.26
CA HIS A 511 -0.42 -11.16 9.88
C HIS A 511 -1.51 -11.76 8.98
N ARG A 512 -2.77 -11.40 9.26
CA ARG A 512 -3.92 -11.91 8.50
C ARG A 512 -3.95 -11.47 7.04
N LEU A 513 -3.31 -10.34 6.72
CA LEU A 513 -3.12 -9.85 5.35
C LEU A 513 -1.63 -9.65 5.03
N GLN A 514 -1.30 -8.74 4.10
CA GLN A 514 0.10 -8.44 3.77
C GLN A 514 0.84 -7.86 4.97
N ALA A 515 2.03 -8.40 5.24
CA ALA A 515 2.85 -8.01 6.38
C ALA A 515 3.33 -6.56 6.28
N PHE A 516 3.70 -6.11 5.08
CA PHE A 516 4.08 -4.72 4.78
C PHE A 516 3.14 -4.11 3.74
N VAL A 517 2.62 -2.91 3.99
CA VAL A 517 1.80 -2.18 3.02
C VAL A 517 2.29 -0.74 2.88
N TRP A 518 2.75 -0.39 1.68
CA TRP A 518 2.97 1.01 1.28
C TRP A 518 1.75 1.51 0.52
N TRP A 519 0.88 2.23 1.22
CA TRP A 519 -0.30 2.85 0.65
C TRP A 519 -0.05 4.35 0.47
N LEU A 520 0.77 4.72 -0.52
CA LEU A 520 1.34 6.08 -0.63
C LEU A 520 0.34 7.19 -1.00
N ARG A 521 -0.96 6.88 -0.96
CA ARG A 521 -2.05 7.84 -1.06
C ARG A 521 -2.10 8.66 0.24
N PRO A 522 -2.05 10.00 0.16
CA PRO A 522 -2.08 10.84 1.36
C PRO A 522 -3.39 10.64 2.13
N LEU A 523 -3.33 10.66 3.46
CA LEU A 523 -4.54 10.76 4.28
C LEU A 523 -5.03 12.21 4.26
N LEU A 524 -6.32 12.40 4.08
CA LEU A 524 -6.93 13.72 4.13
C LEU A 524 -7.40 14.04 5.54
N ASP A 525 -6.44 14.23 6.43
CA ASP A 525 -6.63 14.46 7.88
C ASP A 525 -6.85 15.94 8.27
N GLY A 526 -7.40 16.73 7.33
CA GLY A 526 -7.68 18.15 7.46
C GLY A 526 -8.68 18.69 6.42
N HIS A 527 -8.97 19.99 6.50
CA HIS A 527 -9.90 20.66 5.57
C HIS A 527 -9.36 20.65 4.14
N LEU A 528 -10.22 20.36 3.16
CA LEU A 528 -9.91 20.55 1.75
C LEU A 528 -9.76 22.04 1.42
N ALA A 529 -8.93 22.34 0.42
CA ALA A 529 -8.97 23.64 -0.23
C ALA A 529 -10.38 23.92 -0.80
N GLU A 530 -10.81 25.17 -0.72
CA GLU A 530 -12.12 25.64 -1.22
C GLU A 530 -12.34 25.23 -2.69
N GLY A 531 -13.49 24.63 -3.00
CA GLY A 531 -13.83 24.14 -4.34
C GLY A 531 -13.35 22.71 -4.67
N THR A 532 -12.58 22.07 -3.78
CA THR A 532 -12.20 20.65 -3.94
C THR A 532 -13.32 19.76 -3.42
N SER A 533 -13.87 18.88 -4.25
CA SER A 533 -14.89 17.90 -3.83
C SER A 533 -14.31 16.49 -3.70
N ILE A 534 -14.79 15.77 -2.68
CA ILE A 534 -14.38 14.43 -2.28
C ILE A 534 -14.87 13.29 -3.18
N VAL A 535 -15.99 13.49 -3.89
CA VAL A 535 -16.54 12.48 -4.82
C VAL A 535 -15.73 12.35 -6.11
N ASP A 536 -14.73 13.22 -6.28
CA ASP A 536 -13.79 13.12 -7.36
C ASP A 536 -12.57 12.32 -6.89
N SER A 537 -12.06 11.48 -7.77
CA SER A 537 -10.74 10.81 -7.76
C SER A 537 -9.52 11.62 -7.27
N ARG A 538 -9.70 12.92 -7.03
CA ARG A 538 -8.76 13.95 -6.56
C ARG A 538 -8.09 13.73 -5.19
N VAL A 539 -8.60 12.85 -4.32
CA VAL A 539 -7.96 12.59 -3.00
C VAL A 539 -6.49 12.22 -3.16
N THR A 540 -6.20 11.44 -4.19
CA THR A 540 -4.86 10.98 -4.54
C THR A 540 -3.88 12.09 -4.95
N PHE A 541 -4.39 13.25 -5.37
CA PHE A 541 -3.62 14.39 -5.87
C PHE A 541 -3.56 15.55 -4.88
N HIS A 542 -3.88 15.31 -3.60
CA HIS A 542 -3.78 16.32 -2.57
C HIS A 542 -2.32 16.60 -2.22
N SER A 543 -1.90 17.86 -2.32
CA SER A 543 -0.51 18.27 -2.06
C SER A 543 -0.27 18.44 -0.57
N ASN A 544 0.26 17.40 0.09
CA ASN A 544 0.53 17.39 1.53
C ASN A 544 2.03 17.45 1.87
N LEU A 545 2.92 17.14 0.93
CA LEU A 545 4.35 16.96 1.14
C LEU A 545 5.18 18.14 0.59
N PRO A 546 5.88 18.92 1.43
CA PRO A 546 6.68 20.07 0.97
C PRO A 546 7.86 19.68 0.08
N TRP A 547 8.12 20.49 -0.96
CA TRP A 547 9.20 20.27 -1.93
C TRP A 547 10.58 20.18 -1.29
N GLU A 548 10.81 20.92 -0.20
CA GLU A 548 12.09 20.94 0.53
C GLU A 548 12.51 19.57 1.11
N TYR A 549 11.56 18.63 1.25
CA TYR A 549 11.82 17.27 1.73
C TYR A 549 11.82 16.21 0.64
N CYS A 550 11.59 16.60 -0.62
CA CYS A 550 11.59 15.71 -1.77
C CYS A 550 12.93 15.82 -2.50
N ASN A 551 13.33 14.76 -3.22
CA ASN A 551 14.47 14.84 -4.11
C ASN A 551 14.16 15.80 -5.27
N THR A 552 14.87 16.93 -5.34
CA THR A 552 14.64 18.03 -6.29
C THR A 552 15.37 17.87 -7.63
N ASP A 553 16.03 16.75 -7.86
CA ASP A 553 16.60 16.47 -9.18
C ASP A 553 15.46 16.42 -10.22
N ARG A 554 15.62 17.24 -11.26
CA ARG A 554 14.56 18.12 -11.77
C ARG A 554 13.38 17.58 -12.61
N PRO A 555 13.23 16.31 -13.04
CA PRO A 555 12.15 15.96 -13.97
C PRO A 555 10.74 16.26 -13.44
N LEU A 556 10.50 16.00 -12.15
CA LEU A 556 9.20 16.24 -11.51
C LEU A 556 8.92 17.74 -11.40
N PHE A 557 9.85 18.50 -10.81
CA PHE A 557 9.67 19.94 -10.60
C PHE A 557 9.68 20.73 -11.91
N ASP A 558 10.55 20.39 -12.87
CA ASP A 558 10.52 20.97 -14.20
C ASP A 558 9.17 20.70 -14.89
N ALA A 559 8.59 19.52 -14.69
CA ALA A 559 7.27 19.20 -15.24
C ALA A 559 6.14 19.98 -14.57
N ILE A 560 6.21 20.18 -13.25
CA ILE A 560 5.28 21.02 -12.51
C ILE A 560 5.41 22.49 -12.97
N GLU A 561 6.63 23.01 -13.10
CA GLU A 561 6.90 24.38 -13.56
C GLU A 561 6.44 24.62 -15.01
N GLN A 562 6.46 23.59 -15.85
CA GLN A 562 6.13 23.66 -17.27
C GLN A 562 4.70 23.20 -17.60
N ASP A 563 3.85 23.01 -16.59
CA ASP A 563 2.46 22.58 -16.74
C ASP A 563 2.28 21.26 -17.52
N ARG A 564 3.20 20.30 -17.34
CA ARG A 564 3.25 19.07 -18.17
C ARG A 564 2.35 17.92 -17.69
N PHE A 565 1.61 18.07 -16.60
CA PHE A 565 0.61 17.09 -16.18
C PHE A 565 -0.67 17.25 -17.02
N ALA A 566 -0.98 16.24 -17.82
CA ALA A 566 -1.85 16.24 -19.01
C ALA A 566 -3.31 16.73 -18.83
N ASN A 567 -3.74 17.14 -17.64
CA ASN A 567 -5.09 17.64 -17.40
C ASN A 567 -5.15 19.02 -16.70
N GLY A 568 -4.02 19.73 -16.56
CA GLY A 568 -3.96 21.01 -15.81
C GLY A 568 -4.31 20.90 -14.32
N ARG A 569 -4.40 19.66 -13.79
CA ARG A 569 -4.85 19.38 -12.43
C ARG A 569 -3.72 19.69 -11.45
N ASN A 570 -3.97 20.61 -10.54
CA ASN A 570 -3.13 20.99 -9.39
C ASN A 570 -1.70 21.50 -9.67
N ASN A 571 -1.25 21.68 -10.91
CA ASN A 571 0.08 22.29 -11.18
C ASN A 571 0.21 23.67 -10.53
N GLY A 572 -0.85 24.49 -10.62
CA GLY A 572 -0.91 25.79 -9.94
C GLY A 572 -0.80 25.63 -8.43
N GLU A 573 -1.62 24.75 -7.82
CA GLU A 573 -1.59 24.47 -6.38
C GLU A 573 -0.22 23.97 -5.92
N MET A 574 0.39 23.02 -6.64
CA MET A 574 1.72 22.48 -6.31
C MET A 574 2.78 23.59 -6.33
N ARG A 575 2.74 24.49 -7.32
CA ARG A 575 3.64 25.66 -7.39
C ARG A 575 3.38 26.68 -6.29
N ASP A 576 2.11 27.01 -6.07
CA ASP A 576 1.71 28.07 -5.14
C ASP A 576 1.93 27.66 -3.68
N THR A 577 1.78 26.36 -3.38
CA THR A 577 1.98 25.80 -2.03
C THR A 577 3.39 25.25 -1.81
N GLU A 578 4.19 25.10 -2.86
CA GLU A 578 5.47 24.36 -2.85
C GLU A 578 5.33 22.98 -2.19
N LYS A 579 4.22 22.29 -2.49
CA LYS A 579 3.94 20.92 -2.05
C LYS A 579 3.63 20.01 -3.24
N ILE A 580 3.83 18.72 -3.07
CA ILE A 580 3.39 17.67 -3.98
C ILE A 580 2.55 16.65 -3.22
N PRO A 581 1.72 15.85 -3.92
CA PRO A 581 1.15 14.65 -3.33
C PRO A 581 2.24 13.65 -2.94
N SER A 582 2.08 12.98 -1.80
CA SER A 582 3.01 11.96 -1.32
C SER A 582 3.29 10.85 -2.36
N THR A 583 2.28 10.46 -3.15
CA THR A 583 2.43 9.45 -4.22
C THR A 583 3.44 9.86 -5.30
N PHE A 584 3.83 11.15 -5.39
CA PHE A 584 4.80 11.65 -6.38
C PHE A 584 6.24 11.68 -5.87
N ALA A 585 6.45 11.56 -4.57
CA ALA A 585 7.80 11.60 -4.04
C ALA A 585 8.55 10.30 -4.31
N GLU A 586 9.87 10.43 -4.37
CA GLU A 586 10.77 9.30 -4.25
C GLU A 586 10.58 8.66 -2.87
N VAL A 587 10.58 7.32 -2.84
CA VAL A 587 10.43 6.59 -1.59
C VAL A 587 11.79 6.45 -0.93
N GLY A 588 11.84 6.65 0.38
CA GLY A 588 12.99 6.38 1.22
C GLY A 588 13.40 4.91 1.16
N ALA A 589 14.47 4.55 1.85
CA ALA A 589 15.01 3.20 1.76
C ALA A 589 13.97 2.13 2.18
N ILE A 590 13.74 1.14 1.32
CA ILE A 590 13.06 -0.12 1.62
C ILE A 590 14.08 -1.24 1.44
N ARG A 591 14.69 -1.71 2.54
CA ARG A 591 15.77 -2.70 2.45
C ARG A 591 15.83 -3.69 3.60
N GLY A 592 16.14 -4.95 3.32
CA GLY A 592 16.47 -5.93 4.36
C GLY A 592 15.28 -6.39 5.22
N ASN A 593 14.05 -6.14 4.77
CA ASN A 593 12.86 -6.48 5.54
C ASN A 593 12.48 -7.95 5.32
N GLU A 594 11.89 -8.57 6.33
CA GLU A 594 11.47 -9.98 6.27
C GLU A 594 9.99 -10.13 6.64
N ALA A 595 9.25 -10.86 5.80
CA ALA A 595 7.85 -11.20 6.02
C ALA A 595 7.67 -12.72 6.05
N PHE A 596 7.04 -13.23 7.10
CA PHE A 596 6.69 -14.66 7.15
C PHE A 596 5.40 -14.96 7.89
N ALA A 597 4.91 -16.20 7.78
CA ALA A 597 3.71 -16.67 8.48
C ALA A 597 2.49 -15.75 8.29
N SER A 598 2.40 -15.09 7.14
CA SER A 598 1.38 -14.08 6.85
C SER A 598 0.61 -14.44 5.58
N ALA A 599 -0.56 -13.86 5.36
CA ALA A 599 -1.30 -14.12 4.13
C ALA A 599 -0.64 -13.50 2.89
N GLY A 600 0.22 -12.48 3.07
CA GLY A 600 1.08 -11.98 2.01
C GLY A 600 2.34 -11.32 2.54
N GLY A 601 3.35 -11.18 1.69
CA GLY A 601 4.62 -10.54 2.05
C GLY A 601 4.50 -9.01 2.09
N ALA A 602 4.41 -8.40 0.91
CA ALA A 602 4.35 -6.95 0.77
C ALA A 602 3.34 -6.50 -0.30
N ASP A 603 2.69 -5.37 -0.05
CA ASP A 603 1.91 -4.63 -1.04
C ASP A 603 2.46 -3.22 -1.21
N PHE A 604 2.89 -2.89 -2.41
CA PHE A 604 3.37 -1.56 -2.75
C PHE A 604 2.40 -0.87 -3.70
N SER A 605 1.68 0.13 -3.18
CA SER A 605 0.67 0.88 -3.89
C SER A 605 1.00 2.36 -4.02
N ARG A 606 0.98 2.85 -5.27
CA ARG A 606 1.13 4.27 -5.63
C ARG A 606 -0.14 4.77 -6.31
N HIS A 607 -1.26 4.74 -5.60
CA HIS A 607 -2.58 5.11 -6.12
C HIS A 607 -2.53 6.26 -7.14
N ASN A 608 -3.22 6.04 -8.28
CA ASN A 608 -3.37 6.97 -9.41
C ASN A 608 -2.09 7.71 -9.86
N PHE A 609 -0.92 7.11 -9.67
CA PHE A 609 0.34 7.64 -10.17
C PHE A 609 0.40 7.51 -11.70
N LYS A 610 -0.07 8.55 -12.40
CA LYS A 610 -0.02 8.65 -13.87
C LYS A 610 1.20 9.41 -14.38
N TRP A 611 2.10 9.83 -13.49
CA TRP A 611 3.31 10.55 -13.87
C TRP A 611 4.35 9.57 -14.40
N LYS A 612 4.76 9.78 -15.64
CA LYS A 612 5.65 8.89 -16.39
C LYS A 612 7.07 9.43 -16.28
N HIS A 613 7.84 8.99 -15.29
CA HIS A 613 9.31 9.13 -15.35
C HIS A 613 9.88 7.87 -16.02
N GLU A 614 10.92 8.02 -16.83
CA GLU A 614 11.43 6.94 -17.71
C GLU A 614 12.88 6.55 -17.38
N ARG A 615 13.41 7.07 -16.27
CA ARG A 615 14.76 6.76 -15.78
C ARG A 615 14.71 5.69 -14.70
N PHE A 616 15.58 4.69 -14.80
CA PHE A 616 15.72 3.62 -13.81
C PHE A 616 16.35 4.11 -12.51
N SER A 617 17.18 5.16 -12.58
CA SER A 617 17.67 5.87 -11.40
C SER A 617 16.56 6.41 -10.50
N ASP A 618 15.38 6.67 -11.08
CA ASP A 618 14.26 7.29 -10.38
C ASP A 618 13.29 6.22 -9.84
N PHE A 619 13.60 4.93 -9.99
CA PHE A 619 12.73 3.85 -9.52
C PHE A 619 12.69 3.80 -7.99
N SER A 620 11.51 3.53 -7.44
CA SER A 620 11.42 3.08 -6.06
C SER A 620 11.89 1.63 -5.96
N ALA A 621 13.01 1.42 -5.28
CA ALA A 621 13.59 0.11 -5.10
C ALA A 621 13.16 -0.53 -3.78
N ILE A 622 12.67 -1.75 -3.87
CA ILE A 622 12.52 -2.71 -2.77
C ILE A 622 13.69 -3.67 -2.89
N GLU A 623 14.60 -3.61 -1.93
CA GLU A 623 15.87 -4.34 -2.00
C GLU A 623 16.00 -5.33 -0.85
N GLU A 624 16.58 -6.51 -1.10
CA GLU A 624 16.89 -7.46 -0.02
C GLU A 624 15.66 -7.80 0.85
N ILE A 625 14.46 -7.87 0.26
CA ILE A 625 13.28 -8.33 0.99
C ILE A 625 13.23 -9.86 0.96
N THR A 626 12.97 -10.47 2.12
CA THR A 626 12.77 -11.90 2.25
C THR A 626 11.31 -12.18 2.58
N VAL A 627 10.66 -13.02 1.79
CA VAL A 627 9.26 -13.41 1.98
C VAL A 627 9.18 -14.92 1.99
N HIS A 628 8.62 -15.52 3.05
CA HIS A 628 8.42 -16.97 3.09
C HIS A 628 7.21 -17.40 3.93
N SER A 629 6.85 -18.69 3.87
CA SER A 629 5.73 -19.24 4.65
C SER A 629 4.43 -18.44 4.46
N ILE A 630 4.10 -18.09 3.22
CA ILE A 630 2.90 -17.31 2.88
C ILE A 630 1.69 -18.23 2.71
N GLY A 631 0.54 -17.76 3.20
CA GLY A 631 -0.73 -18.50 3.20
C GLY A 631 -1.92 -17.69 2.64
N PRO A 632 -3.15 -18.20 2.76
CA PRO A 632 -4.34 -17.54 2.24
C PRO A 632 -4.77 -16.36 3.11
N PHE A 633 -5.49 -15.40 2.51
CA PHE A 633 -6.32 -14.47 3.25
C PHE A 633 -7.69 -15.12 3.46
N ILE A 634 -8.12 -15.14 4.72
CA ILE A 634 -9.40 -15.71 5.14
C ILE A 634 -10.15 -14.62 5.88
N ASP A 635 -11.30 -14.22 5.34
CA ASP A 635 -12.12 -13.17 5.95
C ASP A 635 -12.85 -13.65 7.21
N GLU A 636 -13.65 -12.78 7.81
CA GLU A 636 -14.41 -13.09 9.03
C GLU A 636 -15.47 -14.18 8.84
N ASP A 637 -16.01 -14.31 7.63
CA ASP A 637 -16.98 -15.34 7.27
C ASP A 637 -16.33 -16.70 6.98
N GLY A 638 -15.01 -16.72 6.86
CA GLY A 638 -14.21 -17.90 6.54
C GLY A 638 -14.06 -18.16 5.06
N ASP A 639 -14.40 -17.19 4.21
CA ASP A 639 -14.19 -17.25 2.79
C ASP A 639 -12.71 -16.95 2.47
N VAL A 640 -12.16 -17.75 1.56
CA VAL A 640 -10.77 -17.63 1.11
C VAL A 640 -10.73 -16.69 -0.08
N HIS A 641 -9.91 -15.65 0.01
CA HIS A 641 -9.69 -14.69 -1.05
C HIS A 641 -8.41 -15.01 -1.80
N GLU A 642 -8.60 -15.33 -3.08
CA GLU A 642 -7.55 -15.70 -4.02
C GLU A 642 -6.71 -14.48 -4.46
N PRO A 643 -5.44 -14.67 -4.87
CA PRO A 643 -4.69 -13.62 -5.54
C PRO A 643 -5.37 -13.10 -6.80
N ASP A 644 -4.93 -11.93 -7.25
CA ASP A 644 -5.32 -11.30 -8.52
C ASP A 644 -4.75 -12.04 -9.73
N LEU A 645 -5.30 -13.21 -9.98
CA LEU A 645 -4.95 -14.00 -11.14
C LEU A 645 -5.77 -13.56 -12.36
N PRO A 646 -5.21 -13.66 -13.58
CA PRO A 646 -5.91 -13.36 -14.82
C PRO A 646 -7.27 -14.05 -15.00
N LYS A 647 -7.42 -15.28 -14.47
CA LYS A 647 -8.67 -16.04 -14.50
C LYS A 647 -9.79 -15.43 -13.63
N ASN A 648 -9.44 -14.54 -12.69
CA ASN A 648 -10.33 -13.91 -11.71
C ASN A 648 -10.70 -12.46 -12.09
N ARG A 649 -10.17 -11.92 -13.21
CA ARG A 649 -10.31 -10.51 -13.66
C ARG A 649 -11.75 -9.99 -13.74
N ALA A 650 -12.71 -10.83 -14.12
CA ALA A 650 -14.10 -10.40 -14.36
C ALA A 650 -14.89 -10.11 -13.07
N ALA A 651 -14.33 -10.42 -11.89
CA ALA A 651 -15.08 -10.52 -10.65
C ALA A 651 -14.88 -9.34 -9.70
N GLY A 652 -14.60 -8.10 -10.12
CA GLY A 652 -14.74 -6.88 -9.27
C GLY A 652 -14.00 -6.81 -7.92
N HIS A 653 -13.18 -7.80 -7.55
CA HIS A 653 -12.50 -7.94 -6.26
C HIS A 653 -10.97 -7.87 -6.41
N GLN A 654 -10.49 -7.18 -7.45
CA GLN A 654 -9.05 -7.01 -7.69
C GLN A 654 -8.37 -6.35 -6.47
N GLY A 655 -7.26 -6.90 -6.00
CA GLY A 655 -6.31 -6.28 -5.08
C GLY A 655 -6.27 -6.85 -3.66
N ARG A 656 -6.98 -7.95 -3.37
CA ARG A 656 -7.50 -8.20 -2.01
C ARG A 656 -7.16 -9.55 -1.37
N GLY A 657 -6.54 -10.48 -2.11
CA GLY A 657 -6.28 -11.84 -1.63
C GLY A 657 -4.96 -12.05 -0.90
N GLY A 658 -4.83 -13.22 -0.28
CA GLY A 658 -3.55 -13.74 0.22
C GLY A 658 -2.86 -14.60 -0.83
N ASN A 659 -1.92 -15.46 -0.41
CA ASN A 659 -1.04 -16.25 -1.29
C ASN A 659 -0.20 -15.40 -2.25
N VAL A 660 0.23 -14.21 -1.80
CA VAL A 660 0.99 -13.23 -2.59
C VAL A 660 2.34 -12.94 -1.95
N GLY A 661 3.42 -12.99 -2.74
CA GLY A 661 4.75 -12.59 -2.29
C GLY A 661 4.89 -11.07 -2.17
N VAL A 662 5.13 -10.37 -3.29
CA VAL A 662 5.28 -8.90 -3.37
C VAL A 662 4.43 -8.34 -4.50
N SER A 663 3.34 -7.65 -4.16
CA SER A 663 2.43 -7.00 -5.12
C SER A 663 2.78 -5.55 -5.40
N PHE A 664 2.52 -5.12 -6.63
CA PHE A 664 2.66 -3.73 -7.08
C PHE A 664 1.33 -3.22 -7.63
N ARG A 665 0.60 -2.42 -6.86
CA ARG A 665 -0.74 -1.93 -7.24
C ARG A 665 -0.70 -0.48 -7.68
N TYR A 666 -1.34 -0.16 -8.79
CA TYR A 666 -1.39 1.20 -9.34
C TYR A 666 -0.01 1.89 -9.44
N ALA A 667 1.05 1.11 -9.68
CA ALA A 667 2.42 1.58 -9.54
C ALA A 667 3.11 1.81 -10.89
N SER A 668 4.15 2.65 -10.88
CA SER A 668 5.07 2.82 -12.00
C SER A 668 6.48 2.95 -11.45
N ASN A 669 7.45 2.44 -12.22
CA ASN A 669 8.88 2.57 -11.96
C ASN A 669 9.26 2.03 -10.59
N VAL A 670 8.92 0.76 -10.40
CA VAL A 670 9.21 0.00 -9.19
C VAL A 670 10.21 -1.09 -9.51
N SER A 671 11.13 -1.34 -8.58
CA SER A 671 12.17 -2.35 -8.73
C SER A 671 12.17 -3.28 -7.53
N LEU A 672 12.19 -4.59 -7.79
CA LEU A 672 12.46 -5.61 -6.80
C LEU A 672 13.86 -6.16 -7.07
N ARG A 673 14.79 -6.00 -6.12
CA ARG A 673 16.21 -6.33 -6.33
C ARG A 673 16.76 -7.19 -5.21
N ARG A 674 17.56 -8.20 -5.54
CA ARG A 674 18.38 -8.96 -4.57
C ARG A 674 17.53 -9.57 -3.45
N SER A 675 16.32 -10.02 -3.80
CA SER A 675 15.29 -10.45 -2.85
C SER A 675 15.06 -11.96 -2.89
N GLU A 676 14.54 -12.52 -1.80
CA GLU A 676 14.18 -13.94 -1.68
C GLU A 676 12.65 -14.08 -1.53
N ILE A 677 11.96 -14.48 -2.59
CA ILE A 677 10.49 -14.61 -2.62
C ILE A 677 10.13 -16.10 -2.67
N LEU A 678 9.90 -16.68 -1.50
CA LEU A 678 9.87 -18.13 -1.28
C LEU A 678 8.44 -18.58 -0.95
N GLY A 679 7.76 -19.17 -1.92
CA GLY A 679 6.40 -19.66 -1.77
C GLY A 679 6.28 -20.91 -0.91
N SER A 680 5.04 -21.23 -0.53
CA SER A 680 4.71 -22.42 0.27
C SER A 680 4.35 -23.65 -0.59
N GLY A 681 4.54 -23.58 -1.91
CA GLY A 681 4.17 -24.65 -2.85
C GLY A 681 2.65 -24.85 -3.00
N ARG A 682 1.86 -23.78 -2.81
CA ARG A 682 0.40 -23.81 -2.88
C ARG A 682 -0.09 -23.56 -4.30
N ASP A 683 -1.16 -24.25 -4.69
CA ASP A 683 -1.93 -23.88 -5.88
C ASP A 683 -2.51 -22.47 -5.71
N GLN A 684 -2.70 -21.74 -6.82
CA GLN A 684 -3.26 -20.39 -6.79
C GLN A 684 -2.47 -19.42 -5.92
N SER A 685 -1.14 -19.46 -6.04
CA SER A 685 -0.23 -18.56 -5.34
C SER A 685 0.67 -17.83 -6.34
N VAL A 686 1.03 -16.59 -6.03
CA VAL A 686 1.83 -15.76 -6.95
C VAL A 686 2.96 -15.06 -6.20
N GLY A 687 4.20 -15.24 -6.67
CA GLY A 687 5.36 -14.57 -6.11
C GLY A 687 5.31 -13.06 -6.32
N VAL A 688 5.18 -12.64 -7.58
CA VAL A 688 5.00 -11.24 -7.98
C VAL A 688 3.78 -11.15 -8.90
N PRO A 689 2.60 -10.76 -8.40
CA PRO A 689 1.38 -10.74 -9.19
C PRO A 689 1.29 -9.57 -10.15
N PHE A 690 0.50 -9.77 -11.20
CA PHE A 690 0.00 -8.75 -12.08
C PHE A 690 -0.95 -7.81 -11.34
N HIS A 691 -1.03 -6.56 -11.77
CA HIS A 691 -2.08 -5.65 -11.33
C HIS A 691 -2.42 -4.62 -12.40
N ASP A 692 -3.67 -4.17 -12.40
CA ASP A 692 -4.17 -3.10 -13.27
C ASP A 692 -3.43 -1.79 -12.99
N TYR A 693 -3.08 -1.04 -14.03
CA TYR A 693 -2.29 0.19 -13.94
C TYR A 693 -0.88 0.01 -13.36
N LEU A 694 -0.28 -1.18 -13.52
CA LEU A 694 1.17 -1.37 -13.34
C LEU A 694 1.89 -1.01 -14.65
N TRP A 695 2.68 0.06 -14.63
CA TRP A 695 3.31 0.59 -15.84
C TRP A 695 4.67 -0.05 -16.11
N THR A 696 5.65 0.27 -15.27
CA THR A 696 7.03 -0.18 -15.46
C THR A 696 7.50 -0.89 -14.20
N MET A 697 8.00 -2.12 -14.35
CA MET A 697 8.59 -2.85 -13.24
C MET A 697 9.88 -3.57 -13.64
N THR A 698 10.77 -3.74 -12.67
CA THR A 698 11.95 -4.59 -12.80
C THR A 698 12.01 -5.59 -11.66
N VAL A 699 12.37 -6.83 -11.98
CA VAL A 699 12.67 -7.89 -11.01
C VAL A 699 14.06 -8.40 -11.35
N GLU A 700 15.02 -8.19 -10.44
CA GLU A 700 16.41 -8.48 -10.73
C GLU A 700 17.20 -9.09 -9.57
N ASP A 701 18.18 -9.92 -9.93
CA ASP A 701 19.13 -10.55 -9.01
C ASP A 701 18.43 -11.26 -7.83
N SER A 702 17.20 -11.73 -8.03
CA SER A 702 16.33 -12.26 -6.98
C SER A 702 16.09 -13.76 -7.13
N THR A 703 15.68 -14.41 -6.05
CA THR A 703 15.24 -15.81 -6.04
C THR A 703 13.72 -15.86 -5.91
N VAL A 704 13.05 -16.56 -6.81
CA VAL A 704 11.59 -16.76 -6.78
C VAL A 704 11.30 -18.26 -6.90
N GLU A 705 10.86 -18.87 -5.81
CA GLU A 705 10.69 -20.33 -5.76
C GLU A 705 9.40 -20.80 -5.10
N ASN A 706 8.94 -22.00 -5.48
CA ASN A 706 7.79 -22.69 -4.88
C ASN A 706 6.45 -21.93 -4.97
N TRP A 707 6.22 -21.21 -6.07
CA TRP A 707 4.93 -20.58 -6.38
C TRP A 707 4.17 -21.36 -7.43
N ASP A 708 2.84 -21.24 -7.48
CA ASP A 708 2.12 -21.64 -8.70
C ASP A 708 2.64 -20.74 -9.84
N TRP A 709 2.62 -19.42 -9.64
CA TRP A 709 3.06 -18.44 -10.62
C TRP A 709 4.20 -17.60 -10.02
N GLY A 710 5.40 -17.66 -10.58
CA GLY A 710 6.57 -16.93 -10.09
C GLY A 710 6.39 -15.42 -10.25
N VAL A 711 6.54 -14.92 -11.48
CA VAL A 711 6.30 -13.52 -11.85
C VAL A 711 5.21 -13.44 -12.91
N ASP A 712 4.14 -12.73 -12.61
CA ASP A 712 3.12 -12.36 -13.59
C ASP A 712 3.40 -10.92 -14.06
N THR A 713 3.67 -10.77 -15.36
CA THR A 713 4.21 -9.53 -15.93
C THR A 713 3.17 -8.41 -15.91
N GLY A 714 3.58 -7.15 -15.69
CA GLY A 714 2.66 -6.02 -15.54
C GLY A 714 1.89 -5.61 -16.80
N GLU A 715 0.92 -4.71 -16.62
CA GLU A 715 -0.05 -4.36 -17.66
C GLU A 715 0.51 -3.51 -18.78
N HIS A 716 1.11 -2.35 -18.55
CA HIS A 716 1.17 -1.34 -19.63
C HIS A 716 2.50 -1.20 -20.37
N ARG A 717 3.60 -0.93 -19.67
CA ARG A 717 4.92 -0.66 -20.28
C ARG A 717 5.84 -1.84 -20.01
N LEU A 718 7.10 -1.58 -19.70
CA LEU A 718 8.10 -2.63 -19.63
C LEU A 718 8.02 -3.40 -18.31
N THR A 719 8.01 -4.72 -18.42
CA THR A 719 8.43 -5.63 -17.36
C THR A 719 9.81 -6.20 -17.71
N TRP A 720 10.84 -5.87 -16.93
CA TRP A 720 12.17 -6.46 -17.10
C TRP A 720 12.46 -7.45 -15.99
N ILE A 721 12.75 -8.69 -16.35
CA ILE A 721 13.06 -9.78 -15.43
C ILE A 721 14.47 -10.22 -15.77
N ARG A 722 15.45 -9.97 -14.90
CA ARG A 722 16.86 -10.25 -15.20
C ARG A 722 17.66 -10.90 -14.09
N ASN A 723 18.55 -11.81 -14.45
CA ASN A 723 19.49 -12.47 -13.52
C ASN A 723 18.82 -13.13 -12.30
N ASN A 724 17.57 -13.57 -12.44
CA ASN A 724 16.85 -14.21 -11.35
C ASN A 724 17.07 -15.72 -11.36
N THR A 725 16.98 -16.31 -10.18
CA THR A 725 16.90 -17.77 -10.00
C THR A 725 15.44 -18.14 -9.79
N PHE A 726 14.89 -18.94 -10.69
CA PHE A 726 13.56 -19.52 -10.52
C PHE A 726 13.68 -21.01 -10.22
N CYS A 727 12.88 -21.50 -9.29
CA CYS A 727 12.92 -22.91 -8.87
C CYS A 727 11.55 -23.41 -8.45
N ASN A 728 11.14 -24.58 -8.94
CA ASN A 728 9.90 -25.25 -8.52
C ASN A 728 8.62 -24.41 -8.63
N ASN A 729 8.56 -23.46 -9.58
CA ASN A 729 7.30 -22.80 -9.89
C ASN A 729 6.52 -23.61 -10.94
N THR A 730 5.19 -23.53 -10.98
CA THR A 730 4.45 -24.09 -12.15
C THR A 730 4.79 -23.30 -13.41
N TYR A 731 4.78 -21.97 -13.29
CA TYR A 731 5.25 -21.05 -14.31
C TYR A 731 6.20 -20.06 -13.66
N ASP A 732 7.44 -19.95 -14.13
CA ASP A 732 8.38 -18.95 -13.60
C ASP A 732 7.97 -17.55 -14.00
N VAL A 733 7.57 -17.40 -15.26
CA VAL A 733 7.06 -16.14 -15.79
C VAL A 733 5.77 -16.39 -16.58
N ASN A 734 4.73 -15.61 -16.29
CA ASN A 734 3.50 -15.58 -17.07
C ASN A 734 3.36 -14.23 -17.77
N TRP A 735 3.11 -14.27 -19.07
CA TRP A 735 2.63 -13.16 -19.87
C TRP A 735 1.34 -13.59 -20.58
N SER A 736 0.26 -12.87 -20.34
CA SER A 736 -1.06 -13.11 -20.95
C SER A 736 -1.53 -11.90 -21.73
N PHE A 737 -2.38 -12.09 -22.74
CA PHE A 737 -2.78 -11.03 -23.68
C PHE A 737 -3.48 -9.80 -23.10
N ASP A 738 -4.00 -9.91 -21.88
CA ASP A 738 -4.51 -8.76 -21.15
C ASP A 738 -3.37 -7.82 -20.69
N ASN A 739 -2.11 -8.23 -20.86
CA ASN A 739 -0.91 -7.43 -20.66
C ASN A 739 -0.64 -6.67 -21.97
N VAL A 740 -0.67 -5.35 -21.87
CA VAL A 740 -0.45 -4.37 -22.94
C VAL A 740 1.05 -4.10 -23.15
N GLY A 741 1.91 -4.39 -22.18
CA GLY A 741 3.33 -4.07 -22.18
C GLY A 741 4.27 -5.25 -22.51
N PRO A 742 5.51 -4.99 -22.96
CA PRO A 742 6.44 -6.05 -23.28
C PRO A 742 7.13 -6.60 -22.02
N ALA A 743 7.41 -7.90 -22.01
CA ALA A 743 8.24 -8.55 -21.00
C ALA A 743 9.59 -8.97 -21.58
N ILE A 744 10.68 -8.51 -20.96
CA ILE A 744 12.05 -8.84 -21.36
C ILE A 744 12.68 -9.72 -20.28
N LEU A 745 13.06 -10.95 -20.66
CA LEU A 745 13.64 -11.95 -19.77
C LEU A 745 15.10 -12.20 -20.19
N GLU A 746 16.05 -11.84 -19.32
CA GLU A 746 17.49 -11.91 -19.61
C GLU A 746 18.30 -12.55 -18.48
N GLY A 747 19.20 -13.48 -18.80
CA GLY A 747 20.11 -14.06 -17.80
C GLY A 747 19.41 -14.84 -16.67
N ASN A 748 18.11 -15.17 -16.80
CA ASN A 748 17.36 -15.93 -15.81
C ASN A 748 17.55 -17.44 -16.01
N ASP A 749 17.53 -18.19 -14.91
CA ASP A 749 17.42 -19.66 -14.93
C ASP A 749 15.93 -20.03 -14.99
N LEU A 750 15.39 -20.20 -16.20
CA LEU A 750 13.96 -20.46 -16.44
C LEU A 750 13.72 -21.96 -16.70
N ASP A 751 12.84 -22.55 -15.91
CA ASP A 751 12.22 -23.84 -16.17
C ASP A 751 11.03 -23.69 -17.13
N THR A 752 10.13 -22.74 -16.87
CA THR A 752 8.91 -22.53 -17.68
C THR A 752 8.51 -21.06 -17.79
N ALA A 753 8.42 -20.55 -19.02
CA ALA A 753 7.79 -19.29 -19.36
C ALA A 753 6.47 -19.54 -20.11
N ARG A 754 5.41 -18.86 -19.72
CA ARG A 754 4.08 -19.00 -20.31
C ARG A 754 3.73 -17.73 -21.07
N HIS A 755 3.54 -17.85 -22.38
CA HIS A 755 3.03 -16.77 -23.23
C HIS A 755 1.79 -17.27 -23.92
N LYS A 756 0.62 -16.72 -23.56
CA LYS A 756 -0.66 -17.27 -24.00
C LYS A 756 -1.66 -16.21 -24.45
N PHE A 757 -2.28 -16.48 -25.60
CA PHE A 757 -3.47 -15.79 -26.07
C PHE A 757 -4.73 -16.32 -25.38
N GLN A 758 -5.47 -15.43 -24.70
CA GLN A 758 -6.80 -15.71 -24.16
C GLN A 758 -7.81 -14.71 -24.75
N ARG A 759 -8.90 -15.21 -25.31
CA ARG A 759 -9.92 -14.44 -26.04
C ARG A 759 -11.01 -13.85 -25.12
N LEU A 760 -10.70 -13.48 -23.89
CA LEU A 760 -11.74 -13.03 -22.96
C LEU A 760 -11.76 -11.50 -22.91
N ASP A 761 -12.82 -10.90 -23.46
CA ASP A 761 -13.20 -9.48 -23.30
C ASP A 761 -12.14 -8.42 -23.71
N GLN A 762 -11.18 -8.78 -24.56
CA GLN A 762 -10.13 -7.86 -25.06
C GLN A 762 -10.61 -6.96 -26.22
N LYS A 763 -10.05 -5.75 -26.36
CA LYS A 763 -10.39 -4.87 -27.49
C LYS A 763 -9.74 -5.37 -28.78
N ALA A 764 -10.40 -5.17 -29.91
CA ALA A 764 -9.90 -5.59 -31.22
C ALA A 764 -8.53 -4.98 -31.56
N SER A 765 -8.27 -3.72 -31.19
CA SER A 765 -6.96 -3.10 -31.37
C SER A 765 -5.85 -3.79 -30.55
N GLU A 766 -6.18 -4.33 -29.37
CA GLU A 766 -5.23 -5.06 -28.51
C GLU A 766 -4.93 -6.46 -29.07
N VAL A 767 -5.90 -7.06 -29.79
CA VAL A 767 -5.78 -8.38 -30.41
C VAL A 767 -5.10 -8.33 -31.78
N PHE A 768 -5.39 -7.31 -32.60
CA PHE A 768 -5.06 -7.27 -34.04
C PHE A 768 -4.04 -6.20 -34.46
N GLU A 769 -3.76 -5.18 -33.65
CA GLU A 769 -2.82 -4.09 -33.99
C GLU A 769 -1.53 -4.14 -33.13
N PHE A 770 -1.20 -5.32 -32.61
CA PHE A 770 -0.18 -5.68 -31.59
C PHE A 770 1.30 -5.26 -31.85
N ASP A 771 1.61 -4.65 -32.99
CA ASP A 771 2.82 -4.96 -33.76
C ASP A 771 4.15 -4.30 -33.31
N ARG A 772 4.23 -3.52 -32.23
CA ARG A 772 5.52 -2.82 -31.92
C ARG A 772 5.98 -2.78 -30.47
N TYR A 773 5.11 -3.03 -29.50
CA TYR A 773 5.47 -2.78 -28.09
C TYR A 773 4.96 -3.87 -27.13
N ARG A 774 4.54 -5.04 -27.63
CA ARG A 774 3.86 -6.06 -26.81
C ARG A 774 4.47 -7.45 -27.00
N GLY A 775 4.25 -8.33 -26.02
CA GLY A 775 4.69 -9.71 -26.03
C GLY A 775 5.94 -9.95 -25.18
N MET A 776 6.52 -11.14 -25.34
CA MET A 776 7.62 -11.61 -24.49
C MET A 776 8.89 -11.83 -25.32
N ARG A 777 10.03 -11.38 -24.80
CA ARG A 777 11.38 -11.64 -25.32
C ARG A 777 12.16 -12.47 -24.29
N ILE A 778 12.71 -13.62 -24.73
CA ILE A 778 13.60 -14.46 -23.91
C ILE A 778 15.00 -14.44 -24.52
N GLY A 779 15.94 -13.77 -23.83
CA GLY A 779 17.25 -13.45 -24.38
C GLY A 779 17.12 -12.58 -25.63
N THR A 780 17.64 -13.04 -26.76
CA THR A 780 17.52 -12.35 -28.06
C THR A 780 16.30 -12.78 -28.88
N ARG A 781 15.46 -13.68 -28.35
CA ARG A 781 14.37 -14.35 -29.10
C ARG A 781 13.01 -13.77 -28.77
N SER A 782 12.20 -13.49 -29.79
CA SER A 782 10.79 -13.11 -29.61
C SER A 782 9.92 -14.36 -29.47
N ALA A 783 8.91 -14.27 -28.61
CA ALA A 783 7.85 -15.28 -28.54
C ALA A 783 6.64 -14.86 -29.37
N HIS A 784 6.05 -15.81 -30.09
CA HIS A 784 4.83 -15.64 -30.87
C HIS A 784 3.79 -16.68 -30.43
N VAL A 785 2.54 -16.26 -30.30
CA VAL A 785 1.47 -17.20 -29.94
C VAL A 785 1.12 -18.11 -31.10
N GLU A 786 0.78 -19.38 -30.83
CA GLU A 786 0.38 -20.33 -31.88
C GLU A 786 -0.85 -19.84 -32.69
N ALA A 787 -1.70 -19.01 -32.07
CA ALA A 787 -2.87 -18.40 -32.71
C ALA A 787 -2.51 -17.38 -33.81
N SER A 788 -1.24 -17.05 -33.99
CA SER A 788 -0.74 -16.24 -35.11
C SER A 788 -0.47 -17.04 -36.38
N ASP A 789 -0.63 -18.38 -36.36
CA ASP A 789 -0.43 -19.24 -37.54
C ASP A 789 -1.23 -18.71 -38.75
N PRO A 790 -0.63 -18.63 -39.96
CA PRO A 790 -1.30 -18.13 -41.16
C PRO A 790 -2.63 -18.82 -41.50
N SER A 791 -2.77 -20.09 -41.12
CA SER A 791 -3.96 -20.91 -41.35
C SER A 791 -4.99 -20.87 -40.22
N TYR A 792 -4.65 -20.26 -39.08
CA TYR A 792 -5.58 -20.10 -37.97
C TYR A 792 -6.76 -19.22 -38.39
N VAL A 793 -7.96 -19.59 -37.95
CA VAL A 793 -9.20 -18.86 -38.21
C VAL A 793 -9.62 -18.15 -36.91
N PRO A 794 -9.39 -16.83 -36.80
CA PRO A 794 -9.77 -16.06 -35.62
C PRO A 794 -11.26 -16.17 -35.30
N PHE A 795 -12.11 -16.07 -36.33
CA PHE A 795 -13.55 -16.10 -36.16
C PHE A 795 -14.19 -17.28 -36.89
N PRO A 796 -14.19 -18.51 -36.34
CA PRO A 796 -14.74 -19.68 -37.03
C PRO A 796 -16.25 -19.59 -37.30
N ASP A 797 -16.97 -18.81 -36.50
CA ASP A 797 -18.43 -18.61 -36.57
C ASP A 797 -18.84 -17.22 -36.03
N GLU A 798 -20.09 -16.81 -36.21
CA GLU A 798 -20.59 -15.51 -35.73
C GLU A 798 -20.51 -15.38 -34.19
N ASP A 799 -20.72 -16.47 -33.45
CA ASP A 799 -20.63 -16.47 -31.98
C ASP A 799 -19.23 -16.06 -31.52
N SER A 800 -18.19 -16.45 -32.27
CA SER A 800 -16.81 -16.13 -31.94
C SER A 800 -16.47 -14.63 -32.03
N LEU A 801 -17.25 -13.83 -32.75
CA LEU A 801 -17.09 -12.36 -32.81
C LEU A 801 -17.35 -11.72 -31.43
N SER A 802 -18.24 -12.31 -30.63
CA SER A 802 -18.57 -11.79 -29.30
C SER A 802 -17.45 -11.92 -28.26
N ASN A 803 -16.37 -12.64 -28.58
CA ASN A 803 -15.20 -12.80 -27.70
C ASN A 803 -14.19 -11.65 -27.84
N VAL A 804 -14.40 -10.72 -28.76
CA VAL A 804 -13.51 -9.56 -28.96
C VAL A 804 -14.35 -8.29 -29.00
N ASN A 805 -14.03 -7.35 -28.13
CA ASN A 805 -14.74 -6.09 -28.00
C ASN A 805 -14.30 -5.11 -29.09
N ASN A 806 -15.22 -4.23 -29.52
CA ASN A 806 -14.97 -3.16 -30.49
C ASN A 806 -14.33 -3.63 -31.82
N LEU A 807 -14.76 -4.78 -32.36
CA LEU A 807 -14.26 -5.27 -33.66
C LEU A 807 -14.41 -4.27 -34.79
N ASP A 808 -15.42 -3.41 -34.74
CA ASP A 808 -15.67 -2.40 -35.76
C ASP A 808 -14.60 -1.29 -35.81
N ASP A 809 -13.75 -1.16 -34.77
CA ASP A 809 -12.61 -0.24 -34.76
C ASP A 809 -11.50 -0.70 -35.72
N VAL A 810 -11.37 -2.01 -35.93
CA VAL A 810 -10.37 -2.63 -36.81
C VAL A 810 -10.99 -3.06 -38.14
N PHE A 811 -12.19 -3.63 -38.09
CA PHE A 811 -12.88 -4.21 -39.24
C PHE A 811 -14.14 -3.41 -39.58
N PRO A 812 -14.21 -2.70 -40.72
CA PRO A 812 -15.41 -1.95 -41.12
C PRO A 812 -16.69 -2.80 -41.27
N ASN A 813 -16.56 -4.12 -41.40
CA ASN A 813 -17.64 -5.09 -41.37
C ASN A 813 -17.16 -6.38 -40.71
N SER A 814 -17.28 -6.46 -39.39
CA SER A 814 -16.82 -7.60 -38.59
C SER A 814 -17.45 -8.95 -38.99
N GLU A 815 -18.72 -8.99 -39.41
CA GLU A 815 -19.37 -10.22 -39.92
C GLU A 815 -18.68 -10.81 -41.15
N ALA A 816 -18.04 -9.98 -41.99
CA ALA A 816 -17.32 -10.46 -43.17
C ALA A 816 -16.01 -11.19 -42.84
N THR A 817 -15.52 -11.07 -41.60
CA THR A 817 -14.30 -11.75 -41.13
C THR A 817 -14.54 -13.20 -40.73
N VAL A 818 -15.80 -13.62 -40.59
CA VAL A 818 -16.16 -14.98 -40.19
C VAL A 818 -15.65 -15.99 -41.23
N GLY A 819 -14.85 -16.94 -40.76
CA GLY A 819 -14.23 -17.99 -41.56
C GLY A 819 -12.92 -17.58 -42.25
N MET A 820 -12.49 -16.31 -42.16
CA MET A 820 -11.20 -15.88 -42.71
C MET A 820 -10.04 -16.39 -41.85
N THR A 821 -9.00 -16.87 -42.52
CA THR A 821 -7.71 -17.19 -41.90
C THR A 821 -6.93 -15.92 -41.58
N ASN A 822 -5.94 -15.99 -40.67
CA ASN A 822 -5.02 -14.88 -40.41
C ASN A 822 -4.36 -14.37 -41.70
N ALA A 823 -3.95 -15.26 -42.62
CA ALA A 823 -3.38 -14.86 -43.90
C ALA A 823 -4.36 -14.03 -44.75
N GLU A 824 -5.63 -14.42 -44.79
CA GLU A 824 -6.68 -13.68 -45.52
C GLU A 824 -7.01 -12.33 -44.85
N LEU A 825 -6.95 -12.26 -43.51
CA LEU A 825 -7.12 -11.00 -42.78
C LEU A 825 -5.97 -10.03 -43.06
N VAL A 826 -4.74 -10.52 -43.15
CA VAL A 826 -3.59 -9.68 -43.54
C VAL A 826 -3.74 -9.19 -44.98
N ASP A 827 -4.14 -10.05 -45.91
CA ASP A 827 -4.31 -9.69 -47.32
C ASP A 827 -5.40 -8.62 -47.54
N GLU A 828 -6.53 -8.70 -46.81
CA GLU A 828 -7.68 -7.81 -46.97
C GLU A 828 -7.62 -6.56 -46.09
N TYR A 829 -7.17 -6.72 -44.83
CA TYR A 829 -7.23 -5.67 -43.80
C TYR A 829 -5.86 -5.26 -43.24
N GLY A 830 -4.79 -5.98 -43.56
CA GLY A 830 -3.44 -5.67 -43.09
C GLY A 830 -3.18 -6.02 -41.62
N VAL A 831 -4.01 -6.89 -41.01
CA VAL A 831 -3.92 -7.27 -39.60
C VAL A 831 -4.01 -8.78 -39.40
N ALA A 832 -3.41 -9.29 -38.33
CA ALA A 832 -3.52 -10.69 -37.89
C ALA A 832 -3.73 -10.75 -36.37
N ILE A 833 -4.19 -11.89 -35.84
CA ILE A 833 -4.14 -12.11 -34.38
C ILE A 833 -2.70 -11.97 -33.89
N SER A 834 -2.51 -11.30 -32.75
CA SER A 834 -1.20 -10.88 -32.24
C SER A 834 -0.46 -9.89 -33.15
N GLY A 835 -1.21 -9.15 -33.98
CA GLY A 835 -0.71 -8.11 -34.89
C GLY A 835 0.03 -8.59 -36.12
N ARG A 836 0.56 -9.82 -36.11
CA ARG A 836 1.31 -10.38 -37.24
C ARG A 836 1.15 -11.88 -37.35
N LEU A 837 1.57 -12.41 -38.50
CA LEU A 837 1.62 -13.85 -38.74
C LEU A 837 2.79 -14.49 -38.00
N LEU A 838 2.58 -15.73 -37.56
CA LEU A 838 3.65 -16.59 -37.08
C LEU A 838 4.72 -16.71 -38.18
N PRO A 839 5.99 -16.42 -37.87
CA PRO A 839 7.08 -16.68 -38.80
C PRO A 839 7.14 -18.15 -39.20
N ASP A 840 7.41 -18.44 -40.48
CA ASP A 840 7.53 -19.81 -41.03
C ASP A 840 8.59 -20.65 -40.30
N ASP A 841 9.44 -20.01 -39.54
CA ASP A 841 10.67 -20.50 -38.96
C ASP A 841 10.64 -20.54 -37.42
N ALA A 842 9.51 -20.15 -36.81
CA ALA A 842 9.26 -20.29 -35.37
C ALA A 842 9.27 -21.77 -34.93
N VAL A 843 9.80 -22.04 -33.74
CA VAL A 843 9.93 -23.40 -33.17
C VAL A 843 9.30 -23.51 -31.79
N GLY A 844 8.76 -24.68 -31.50
CA GLY A 844 8.28 -25.00 -30.16
C GLY A 844 9.45 -25.34 -29.23
N GLU A 845 9.46 -24.76 -28.04
CA GLU A 845 10.41 -25.10 -26.98
C GLU A 845 9.67 -25.63 -25.76
N SER A 846 10.25 -26.61 -25.07
CA SER A 846 9.61 -27.23 -23.91
C SER A 846 9.47 -26.29 -22.72
N SER A 847 10.34 -25.29 -22.61
CA SER A 847 10.29 -24.26 -21.57
C SER A 847 9.35 -23.10 -21.91
N VAL A 848 8.68 -23.12 -23.08
CA VAL A 848 7.70 -22.10 -23.47
C VAL A 848 6.34 -22.72 -23.71
N GLU A 849 5.37 -22.39 -22.87
CA GLU A 849 4.00 -22.87 -23.01
C GLU A 849 3.10 -21.84 -23.71
N GLY A 850 2.28 -22.30 -24.66
CA GLY A 850 1.25 -21.50 -25.33
C GLY A 850 1.75 -20.63 -26.49
N SER A 851 3.06 -20.69 -26.76
CA SER A 851 3.74 -19.92 -27.79
C SER A 851 4.91 -20.71 -28.39
N LEU A 852 5.37 -20.23 -29.52
CA LEU A 852 6.57 -20.65 -30.20
C LEU A 852 7.60 -19.52 -30.09
N LEU A 853 8.87 -19.87 -29.98
CA LEU A 853 9.94 -18.89 -30.04
C LEU A 853 10.44 -18.79 -31.46
N ASP A 854 10.78 -17.57 -31.87
CA ASP A 854 11.76 -17.39 -32.92
C ASP A 854 13.01 -18.10 -32.41
N PRO A 855 13.53 -19.11 -33.13
CA PRO A 855 14.72 -19.75 -32.64
C PRO A 855 15.84 -18.73 -32.64
N ALA A 856 16.81 -18.94 -31.74
CA ALA A 856 18.00 -18.12 -31.70
C ALA A 856 18.60 -17.99 -33.11
N GLU A 857 18.43 -19.04 -33.93
CA GLU A 857 18.26 -18.97 -35.38
C GLU A 857 17.40 -20.11 -35.97
N PRO A 858 16.57 -19.84 -37.00
CA PRO A 858 16.17 -20.84 -38.00
C PRO A 858 16.58 -20.45 -39.43
N ARG A 859 17.23 -19.29 -39.59
CA ARG A 859 18.01 -18.92 -40.76
C ARG A 859 19.39 -18.53 -40.26
N ASP A 860 20.37 -19.31 -40.68
CA ASP A 860 21.74 -18.84 -40.83
C ASP A 860 21.78 -18.14 -42.18
N PRO A 861 21.75 -16.79 -42.22
CA PRO A 861 21.80 -15.81 -41.12
C PRO A 861 20.42 -15.13 -40.84
N PRO A 862 20.25 -14.37 -39.74
CA PRO A 862 18.94 -13.99 -39.17
C PRO A 862 18.20 -12.82 -39.87
N THR A 863 16.87 -12.76 -39.76
CA THR A 863 16.02 -11.66 -40.31
C THR A 863 15.85 -10.45 -39.39
N SER A 864 16.20 -10.58 -38.11
CA SER A 864 16.24 -9.51 -37.12
C SER A 864 17.44 -9.68 -36.18
N VAL A 865 18.12 -8.58 -35.87
CA VAL A 865 19.40 -8.57 -35.16
C VAL A 865 19.41 -7.43 -34.15
N TYR A 866 19.56 -7.76 -32.86
CA TYR A 866 19.76 -6.79 -31.79
C TYR A 866 21.24 -6.73 -31.45
N LEU A 867 21.79 -5.53 -31.46
CA LEU A 867 23.20 -5.26 -31.26
C LEU A 867 23.40 -4.39 -30.03
N ASP A 868 24.18 -4.88 -29.08
CA ASP A 868 24.66 -4.06 -27.96
C ASP A 868 25.58 -2.97 -28.51
N SER A 869 25.27 -1.70 -28.20
CA SER A 869 26.07 -0.57 -28.69
C SER A 869 27.50 -0.58 -28.19
N THR A 870 27.78 -1.26 -27.08
CA THR A 870 29.11 -1.33 -26.48
C THR A 870 29.99 -2.41 -27.10
N ASP A 871 29.42 -3.41 -27.80
CA ASP A 871 30.15 -4.47 -28.50
C ASP A 871 30.65 -4.05 -29.90
N VAL A 872 31.31 -2.89 -29.96
CA VAL A 872 31.81 -2.30 -31.21
C VAL A 872 33.29 -2.61 -31.45
N HIS A 873 33.66 -2.80 -32.71
CA HIS A 873 35.07 -2.93 -33.14
C HIS A 873 35.84 -1.61 -33.04
N SER A 874 35.14 -0.49 -33.14
CA SER A 874 35.67 0.87 -33.01
C SER A 874 34.60 1.71 -32.33
N LEU A 875 35.02 2.50 -31.33
CA LEU A 875 34.14 3.43 -30.64
C LEU A 875 33.88 4.70 -31.46
N GLY A 876 34.76 5.05 -32.40
CA GLY A 876 34.67 6.33 -33.12
C GLY A 876 34.67 7.53 -32.16
N ALA A 877 33.86 8.55 -32.47
CA ALA A 877 33.64 9.72 -31.60
C ALA A 877 32.72 9.47 -30.38
N PHE A 878 32.70 8.25 -29.85
CA PHE A 878 31.95 7.87 -28.65
C PHE A 878 32.89 7.45 -27.52
N GLU A 879 32.37 7.49 -26.29
CA GLU A 879 32.97 6.87 -25.11
C GLU A 879 31.97 5.91 -24.46
N VAL A 880 32.45 4.82 -23.87
CA VAL A 880 31.60 3.93 -23.06
C VAL A 880 31.35 4.60 -21.72
N VAL A 881 30.09 4.69 -21.32
CA VAL A 881 29.68 5.23 -20.03
C VAL A 881 28.79 4.24 -19.30
N SER A 882 28.93 4.16 -17.98
CA SER A 882 27.96 3.45 -17.14
C SER A 882 26.69 4.28 -17.06
N GLU A 883 25.56 3.62 -17.28
CA GLU A 883 24.23 4.24 -17.22
C GLU A 883 23.30 3.22 -16.56
N SER A 884 22.50 3.65 -15.58
CA SER A 884 21.60 2.73 -14.89
C SER A 884 20.44 2.29 -15.79
N ASP A 885 20.20 3.04 -16.86
CA ASP A 885 18.97 3.01 -17.64
C ASP A 885 19.03 2.16 -18.92
N VAL A 886 20.10 1.40 -19.09
CA VAL A 886 20.48 0.73 -20.35
C VAL A 886 20.65 -0.78 -20.19
N ALA A 887 20.54 -1.50 -21.31
CA ALA A 887 20.87 -2.92 -21.36
C ALA A 887 22.33 -3.13 -20.90
N GLY A 888 22.57 -4.13 -20.04
CA GLY A 888 23.92 -4.42 -19.54
C GLY A 888 24.57 -3.37 -18.62
N GLY A 889 23.94 -2.21 -18.39
CA GLY A 889 24.44 -1.16 -17.49
C GLY A 889 25.51 -0.23 -18.09
N GLU A 890 25.85 -0.40 -19.37
CA GLU A 890 26.78 0.45 -20.11
C GLU A 890 26.20 0.80 -21.48
N CYS A 891 26.52 2.00 -21.97
CA CYS A 891 26.11 2.45 -23.30
C CYS A 891 27.16 3.36 -23.92
N LEU A 892 26.97 3.75 -25.18
CA LEU A 892 27.84 4.71 -25.86
C LEU A 892 27.34 6.14 -25.69
N ARG A 893 28.17 7.03 -25.15
CA ARG A 893 27.95 8.48 -25.17
C ARG A 893 28.74 9.14 -26.29
N CYS A 894 28.06 9.92 -27.12
CA CYS A 894 28.72 10.76 -28.12
C CYS A 894 29.53 11.88 -27.44
N THR A 895 30.78 12.06 -27.86
CA THR A 895 31.71 13.08 -27.31
C THR A 895 31.70 14.41 -28.09
N GLY A 896 30.81 14.51 -29.09
CA GLY A 896 30.66 15.68 -29.96
C GLY A 896 31.71 15.76 -31.05
N SER A 897 31.28 15.94 -32.31
CA SER A 897 32.17 16.05 -33.46
C SER A 897 31.58 16.93 -34.56
N SER A 898 32.40 17.85 -35.09
CA SER A 898 32.03 18.62 -36.30
C SER A 898 32.12 17.79 -37.59
N THR A 899 32.70 16.59 -37.52
CA THR A 899 32.86 15.67 -38.65
C THR A 899 32.57 14.22 -38.21
N PRO A 900 31.35 13.92 -37.71
CA PRO A 900 31.06 12.67 -37.02
C PRO A 900 31.25 11.43 -37.92
N LYS A 901 30.95 11.57 -39.21
CA LYS A 901 31.10 10.53 -40.24
C LYS A 901 32.55 10.15 -40.56
N ALA A 902 33.53 10.92 -40.07
CA ALA A 902 34.95 10.67 -40.32
C ALA A 902 35.56 9.64 -39.34
N ASP A 903 34.91 9.41 -38.20
CA ASP A 903 35.34 8.50 -37.14
C ASP A 903 34.11 7.83 -36.48
N PRO A 904 33.42 6.92 -37.21
CA PRO A 904 32.19 6.31 -36.73
C PRO A 904 32.44 5.16 -35.76
N ALA A 905 31.44 4.86 -34.94
CA ALA A 905 31.36 3.56 -34.27
C ALA A 905 31.04 2.47 -35.30
N SER A 906 31.54 1.26 -35.11
CA SER A 906 31.36 0.16 -36.07
C SER A 906 31.13 -1.18 -35.40
N ILE A 907 30.09 -1.89 -35.82
CA ILE A 907 29.72 -3.22 -35.33
C ILE A 907 29.47 -4.16 -36.51
N SER A 908 29.92 -5.41 -36.41
CA SER A 908 29.61 -6.42 -37.42
C SER A 908 28.39 -7.22 -36.99
N PHE A 909 27.57 -7.61 -37.96
CA PHE A 909 26.41 -8.46 -37.74
C PHE A 909 26.23 -9.40 -38.93
N GLU A 910 25.51 -10.50 -38.73
CA GLU A 910 25.14 -11.40 -39.83
C GLU A 910 23.63 -11.32 -40.05
N CYS A 911 23.17 -11.33 -41.31
CA CYS A 911 21.74 -11.28 -41.60
C CYS A 911 21.36 -12.06 -42.87
N ALA A 912 20.11 -12.54 -42.95
CA ALA A 912 19.52 -13.12 -44.16
C ALA A 912 19.51 -12.10 -45.31
N ALA A 913 19.33 -12.63 -46.53
CA ALA A 913 18.96 -11.78 -47.65
C ALA A 913 17.56 -11.20 -47.42
N GLY A 914 17.44 -9.88 -47.43
CA GLY A 914 16.19 -9.18 -47.14
C GLY A 914 16.32 -7.68 -47.22
N THR A 915 15.19 -6.99 -47.01
CA THR A 915 15.13 -5.53 -46.94
C THR A 915 14.98 -5.14 -45.47
N TYR A 916 16.00 -4.49 -44.91
CA TYR A 916 16.09 -4.19 -43.49
C TYR A 916 15.83 -2.71 -43.19
N THR A 917 15.25 -2.44 -42.03
CA THR A 917 15.22 -1.14 -41.36
C THR A 917 16.17 -1.16 -40.17
N VAL A 918 16.67 0.01 -39.77
CA VAL A 918 17.58 0.18 -38.63
C VAL A 918 16.89 1.03 -37.58
N HIS A 919 17.02 0.64 -36.32
CA HIS A 919 16.44 1.33 -35.17
C HIS A 919 17.50 1.44 -34.09
N GLY A 920 17.69 2.63 -33.50
CA GLY A 920 18.61 2.83 -32.39
C GLY A 920 17.84 3.15 -31.11
N ARG A 921 18.15 2.45 -30.01
CA ARG A 921 17.68 2.81 -28.67
C ARG A 921 18.56 3.94 -28.16
N ILE A 922 18.04 5.16 -28.21
CA ILE A 922 18.81 6.39 -28.06
C ILE A 922 18.16 7.29 -27.00
N ARG A 923 18.98 7.91 -26.16
CA ARG A 923 18.59 9.07 -25.34
C ARG A 923 19.27 10.31 -25.94
N PRO A 924 18.53 11.20 -26.63
CA PRO A 924 19.11 12.46 -27.10
C PRO A 924 19.49 13.37 -25.92
N ASP A 925 20.42 14.29 -26.15
CA ASP A 925 20.78 15.33 -25.18
C ASP A 925 19.79 16.51 -25.22
N THR A 926 19.20 16.76 -26.40
CA THR A 926 18.32 17.90 -26.64
C THR A 926 16.99 17.51 -27.30
N TRP A 927 15.93 18.25 -26.98
CA TRP A 927 14.64 18.09 -27.65
C TRP A 927 14.73 18.45 -29.14
N ASN A 928 14.41 17.49 -30.02
CA ASN A 928 14.33 17.68 -31.47
C ASN A 928 15.62 18.25 -32.12
N GLY A 929 16.78 18.10 -31.46
CA GLY A 929 18.04 18.74 -31.89
C GLY A 929 19.14 17.79 -32.34
N ASP A 930 19.03 16.51 -32.01
CA ASP A 930 20.09 15.53 -32.22
C ASP A 930 19.83 14.65 -33.44
N SER A 931 20.91 14.17 -34.05
CA SER A 931 20.86 13.29 -35.21
C SER A 931 21.89 12.19 -35.10
N VAL A 932 21.49 10.98 -35.45
CA VAL A 932 22.38 9.82 -35.58
C VAL A 932 22.43 9.41 -37.04
N TYR A 933 23.63 9.19 -37.53
CA TYR A 933 23.89 8.78 -38.90
C TYR A 933 24.16 7.29 -38.93
N TYR A 934 23.60 6.59 -39.92
CA TYR A 934 23.81 5.17 -40.14
C TYR A 934 24.31 4.91 -41.57
N ARG A 935 25.19 3.92 -41.74
CA ARG A 935 25.47 3.29 -43.03
C ARG A 935 25.82 1.82 -42.83
N ILE A 936 25.59 1.02 -43.87
CA ILE A 936 25.98 -0.40 -43.89
C ILE A 936 26.96 -0.61 -45.06
N ASP A 937 28.01 -1.40 -44.82
CA ASP A 937 29.04 -1.80 -45.79
C ASP A 937 29.72 -0.65 -46.55
N GLY A 938 29.99 0.46 -45.86
CA GLY A 938 30.59 1.65 -46.48
C GLY A 938 29.69 2.36 -47.50
N GLY A 939 28.38 2.07 -47.47
CA GLY A 939 27.37 2.71 -48.30
C GLY A 939 27.14 4.19 -47.98
N THR A 940 26.08 4.76 -48.55
CA THR A 940 25.72 6.17 -48.32
C THR A 940 25.22 6.36 -46.89
N TRP A 941 25.78 7.35 -46.19
CA TRP A 941 25.27 7.80 -44.89
C TRP A 941 23.82 8.27 -45.00
N ARG A 942 22.96 7.72 -44.15
CA ARG A 942 21.58 8.15 -43.95
C ARG A 942 21.45 8.77 -42.55
N GLU A 943 20.61 9.79 -42.42
CA GLU A 943 20.48 10.61 -41.21
C GLU A 943 19.12 10.34 -40.55
N ALA A 944 19.13 9.83 -39.32
CA ALA A 944 17.95 9.78 -38.48
C ALA A 944 17.75 11.18 -37.86
N GLU A 945 16.79 11.94 -38.40
CA GLU A 945 16.50 13.31 -37.97
C GLU A 945 15.33 13.36 -36.99
N LYS A 946 15.29 14.38 -36.10
CA LYS A 946 14.25 14.59 -35.07
C LYS A 946 14.13 13.43 -34.07
N ILE A 947 15.26 12.99 -33.54
CA ILE A 947 15.27 12.17 -32.32
C ILE A 947 14.62 13.02 -31.22
N LYS A 948 13.46 12.56 -30.74
CA LYS A 948 12.59 13.27 -29.79
C LYS A 948 12.88 12.80 -28.37
N SER A 949 12.57 13.65 -27.39
CA SER A 949 12.56 13.33 -25.94
C SER A 949 13.91 12.96 -25.30
N PRO A 950 14.60 13.90 -24.61
CA PRO A 950 15.74 13.56 -23.74
C PRO A 950 15.30 12.98 -22.38
N VAL A 951 14.06 12.50 -22.26
CA VAL A 951 13.46 12.10 -20.96
C VAL A 951 13.76 10.63 -20.62
N GLY A 952 14.36 9.88 -21.54
CA GLY A 952 14.76 8.48 -21.37
C GLY A 952 15.34 7.91 -22.67
N PHE A 953 15.62 6.61 -22.69
CA PHE A 953 15.98 5.90 -23.92
C PHE A 953 14.71 5.49 -24.68
N GLU A 954 14.60 5.86 -25.95
CA GLU A 954 13.50 5.44 -26.85
C GLU A 954 14.07 4.74 -28.10
N TRP A 955 13.29 3.85 -28.73
CA TRP A 955 13.66 3.34 -30.06
C TRP A 955 13.33 4.39 -31.12
N HIS A 956 14.34 4.79 -31.87
CA HIS A 956 14.20 5.67 -33.02
C HIS A 956 14.55 4.89 -34.29
N ASP A 957 13.58 4.76 -35.18
CA ASP A 957 13.83 4.27 -36.53
C ASP A 957 14.73 5.25 -37.29
N ALA A 958 15.56 4.71 -38.17
CA ALA A 958 16.37 5.52 -39.06
C ALA A 958 15.48 6.08 -40.18
N SER A 959 14.87 7.25 -39.96
CA SER A 959 14.06 7.95 -40.96
C SER A 959 14.40 9.45 -41.10
N PRO A 960 14.11 10.04 -42.27
CA PRO A 960 14.18 11.49 -42.43
C PRO A 960 12.98 12.14 -41.76
N ASN A 961 13.22 12.90 -40.68
CA ASN A 961 12.23 13.74 -40.02
C ASN A 961 11.00 13.00 -39.46
N GLY A 962 11.14 11.72 -39.09
CA GLY A 962 10.03 10.85 -38.66
C GLY A 962 9.08 10.47 -39.81
N GLY A 963 9.59 10.45 -41.04
CA GLY A 963 8.90 9.89 -42.21
C GLY A 963 9.09 8.38 -42.32
N ASP A 964 8.92 7.83 -43.53
CA ASP A 964 9.12 6.40 -43.75
C ASP A 964 10.56 5.96 -43.40
N PRO A 965 10.74 4.83 -42.69
CA PRO A 965 12.06 4.29 -42.38
C PRO A 965 12.90 4.05 -43.63
N TYR A 966 14.20 4.26 -43.48
CA TYR A 966 15.16 3.88 -44.50
C TYR A 966 15.24 2.37 -44.64
N GLU A 967 15.18 1.90 -45.89
CA GLU A 967 15.36 0.50 -46.23
C GLU A 967 16.77 0.21 -46.77
N TRP A 968 17.33 -0.92 -46.36
CA TRP A 968 18.59 -1.48 -46.82
C TRP A 968 18.40 -2.89 -47.35
N ASP A 969 18.63 -3.09 -48.65
CA ASP A 969 18.69 -4.43 -49.23
C ASP A 969 20.03 -5.08 -48.88
N LEU A 970 20.00 -6.07 -48.01
CA LEU A 970 21.17 -6.81 -47.56
C LEU A 970 21.20 -8.19 -48.21
N SER A 971 22.41 -8.64 -48.52
CA SER A 971 22.63 -10.02 -48.96
C SER A 971 22.69 -10.94 -47.76
N GLU A 972 22.61 -12.23 -47.99
CA GLU A 972 22.94 -13.20 -46.96
C GLU A 972 24.42 -13.09 -46.57
N GLY A 973 24.71 -12.88 -45.28
CA GLY A 973 26.05 -13.01 -44.71
C GLY A 973 26.43 -11.91 -43.72
N THR A 974 27.73 -11.75 -43.47
CA THR A 974 28.27 -10.73 -42.56
C THR A 974 28.27 -9.35 -43.21
N HIS A 975 27.75 -8.38 -42.47
CA HIS A 975 27.67 -6.96 -42.80
C HIS A 975 28.32 -6.12 -41.69
N THR A 976 28.68 -4.88 -42.01
CA THR A 976 29.18 -3.93 -41.03
C THR A 976 28.25 -2.73 -40.95
N LEU A 977 27.62 -2.53 -39.79
CA LEU A 977 26.91 -1.31 -39.47
C LEU A 977 27.90 -0.30 -38.90
N GLU A 978 27.89 0.90 -39.47
CA GLU A 978 28.60 2.06 -38.93
C GLU A 978 27.58 3.12 -38.54
N PHE A 979 27.72 3.66 -37.33
CA PHE A 979 26.90 4.76 -36.84
C PHE A 979 27.74 5.88 -36.25
N ALA A 980 27.25 7.12 -36.37
CA ALA A 980 27.96 8.30 -35.92
C ALA A 980 27.00 9.36 -35.40
N CYS A 981 27.43 10.14 -34.41
CA CYS A 981 26.67 11.28 -33.90
C CYS A 981 27.59 12.51 -33.80
N GLY A 982 27.06 13.69 -34.13
CA GLY A 982 27.82 14.95 -34.04
C GLY A 982 27.57 15.73 -32.75
N ASN A 983 26.45 15.45 -32.08
CA ASN A 983 25.97 16.15 -30.89
C ASN A 983 26.57 15.50 -29.65
N ASP A 984 27.30 16.26 -28.84
CA ASP A 984 27.83 15.79 -27.54
C ASP A 984 26.65 15.44 -26.62
N GLY A 985 26.79 14.35 -25.84
CA GLY A 985 25.79 13.95 -24.84
C GLY A 985 24.76 12.92 -25.28
N VAL A 986 24.56 12.70 -26.59
CA VAL A 986 23.64 11.66 -27.10
C VAL A 986 24.10 10.28 -26.64
N LEU A 987 23.22 9.50 -26.01
CA LEU A 987 23.48 8.12 -25.60
C LEU A 987 22.84 7.13 -26.57
N VAL A 988 23.55 6.07 -26.92
CA VAL A 988 23.09 4.95 -27.74
C VAL A 988 23.28 3.68 -26.92
N ASP A 989 22.22 2.90 -26.71
CA ASP A 989 22.20 1.69 -25.88
C ASP A 989 22.22 0.41 -26.72
N GLU A 990 21.22 0.23 -27.58
CA GLU A 990 21.11 -0.92 -28.47
C GLU A 990 20.81 -0.44 -29.90
N VAL A 991 21.14 -1.25 -30.90
CA VAL A 991 20.75 -1.04 -32.30
C VAL A 991 20.09 -2.30 -32.84
N CYS A 992 18.86 -2.18 -33.34
CA CYS A 992 18.12 -3.27 -33.95
C CYS A 992 18.13 -3.11 -35.49
N LEU A 993 18.48 -4.17 -36.20
CA LEU A 993 18.26 -4.28 -37.65
C LEU A 993 17.19 -5.34 -37.88
N THR A 994 16.13 -4.98 -38.59
CA THR A 994 14.99 -5.88 -38.78
C THR A 994 14.47 -5.79 -40.21
N SER A 995 14.30 -6.95 -40.85
CA SER A 995 13.68 -7.07 -42.18
C SER A 995 12.18 -7.36 -42.15
N ASP A 996 11.64 -7.64 -40.97
CA ASP A 996 10.22 -7.84 -40.71
C ASP A 996 9.56 -6.60 -40.07
N GLY A 997 10.32 -5.54 -39.80
CA GLY A 997 9.84 -4.27 -39.22
C GLY A 997 9.66 -4.30 -37.69
N ASN A 998 10.06 -5.39 -37.04
CA ASN A 998 9.79 -5.68 -35.64
C ASN A 998 10.91 -5.22 -34.70
N VAL A 999 10.60 -4.28 -33.81
CA VAL A 999 11.44 -3.92 -32.66
C VAL A 999 10.64 -4.19 -31.40
N LEU A 1000 10.99 -5.21 -30.62
CA LEU A 1000 10.35 -5.45 -29.33
C LEU A 1000 10.95 -4.51 -28.27
N GLY A 1001 10.07 -3.89 -27.48
CA GLY A 1001 10.48 -3.21 -26.26
C GLY A 1001 10.90 -1.75 -26.42
N ALA A 1002 10.04 -0.89 -26.98
CA ALA A 1002 10.24 0.55 -26.79
C ALA A 1002 9.71 1.02 -25.44
N TYR A 1003 10.60 1.63 -24.67
CA TYR A 1003 10.23 2.79 -23.89
C TYR A 1003 9.80 3.90 -24.86
N GLY A 1004 8.70 4.57 -24.54
CA GLY A 1004 8.18 5.67 -25.35
C GLY A 1004 6.68 5.51 -25.60
N LEU A 1005 5.99 6.64 -25.71
CA LEU A 1005 4.56 6.74 -25.92
C LEU A 1005 4.10 5.93 -27.15
N SER A 1006 2.88 5.42 -27.13
CA SER A 1006 2.14 5.14 -28.36
C SER A 1006 2.05 6.44 -29.17
N GLN A 1007 2.98 6.64 -30.11
CA GLN A 1007 2.75 7.54 -31.23
C GLN A 1007 2.34 6.69 -32.41
N LYS A 1008 1.18 7.03 -33.00
CA LYS A 1008 0.84 6.55 -34.33
C LYS A 1008 1.94 6.97 -35.30
N VAL A 1009 2.08 6.16 -36.35
CA VAL A 1009 3.04 6.31 -37.47
C VAL A 1009 2.96 7.68 -38.17
N ASP A 1010 1.98 8.53 -37.86
CA ASP A 1010 1.79 9.86 -38.48
C ASP A 1010 2.21 11.06 -37.61
N GLY A 1011 2.75 10.82 -36.40
CA GLY A 1011 3.18 11.90 -35.51
C GLY A 1011 2.04 12.69 -34.85
N SER A 1012 0.80 12.18 -34.87
CA SER A 1012 -0.27 12.65 -34.00
C SER A 1012 -0.16 12.04 -32.60
N VAL A 1013 -0.29 12.89 -31.58
CA VAL A 1013 -0.62 12.47 -30.20
C VAL A 1013 -2.07 11.95 -30.24
N GLU A 1014 -2.40 10.88 -29.52
CA GLU A 1014 -3.80 10.46 -29.36
C GLU A 1014 -4.70 11.67 -29.10
N PRO A 1015 -5.83 11.84 -29.82
CA PRO A 1015 -6.99 12.36 -29.14
C PRO A 1015 -7.41 11.29 -28.14
N GLU A 1016 -7.38 11.65 -26.86
CA GLU A 1016 -7.90 10.86 -25.73
C GLU A 1016 -9.15 10.07 -26.13
N PRO A 1017 -9.38 8.86 -25.57
CA PRO A 1017 -10.68 8.24 -25.65
C PRO A 1017 -11.70 9.23 -25.08
N THR A 1018 -12.47 9.85 -25.97
CA THR A 1018 -13.69 10.52 -25.56
C THR A 1018 -14.56 9.40 -25.04
N THR A 1019 -14.71 9.31 -23.72
CA THR A 1019 -15.96 8.82 -23.16
C THR A 1019 -17.04 9.66 -23.84
N GLN A 1020 -17.77 9.08 -24.81
CA GLN A 1020 -19.06 9.62 -25.22
C GLN A 1020 -19.86 9.79 -23.91
N GLU A 1021 -20.28 10.97 -23.49
CA GLU A 1021 -20.70 12.14 -24.27
C GLU A 1021 -19.96 13.43 -23.87
N PRO A 1022 -19.71 14.35 -24.83
CA PRO A 1022 -19.46 15.74 -24.45
C PRO A 1022 -20.75 16.29 -23.84
N TYR A 1023 -20.72 16.68 -22.57
CA TYR A 1023 -21.59 17.77 -22.14
C TYR A 1023 -21.31 18.92 -23.11
N THR A 1024 -22.24 19.15 -24.02
CA THR A 1024 -22.25 20.31 -24.88
C THR A 1024 -22.04 21.54 -24.01
N ASP A 1025 -21.05 22.36 -24.36
CA ASP A 1025 -20.93 23.74 -23.89
C ASP A 1025 -22.34 24.36 -23.95
N HIS A 1026 -22.98 24.50 -22.79
CA HIS A 1026 -24.16 25.31 -22.71
C HIS A 1026 -23.70 26.74 -22.94
N ASP A 1027 -24.18 27.32 -24.05
CA ASP A 1027 -24.15 28.76 -24.27
C ASP A 1027 -24.52 29.45 -22.95
N PRO A 1028 -23.69 30.37 -22.41
CA PRO A 1028 -23.98 31.10 -21.17
C PRO A 1028 -25.34 31.83 -21.18
N ALA A 1029 -25.99 31.96 -22.34
CA ALA A 1029 -27.34 32.48 -22.48
C ALA A 1029 -28.47 31.49 -22.12
N GLN A 1030 -28.19 30.21 -21.82
CA GLN A 1030 -29.23 29.21 -21.46
C GLN A 1030 -29.19 28.73 -19.99
N VAL A 1031 -28.28 29.26 -19.15
CA VAL A 1031 -28.20 28.95 -17.70
C VAL A 1031 -28.88 30.06 -16.86
N GLU A 1032 -30.05 30.51 -17.27
CA GLU A 1032 -30.93 31.37 -16.44
C GLU A 1032 -32.31 30.71 -16.30
N ALA A 1033 -32.40 29.51 -15.74
CA ALA A 1033 -33.71 28.93 -15.46
C ALA A 1033 -33.86 27.93 -14.30
N GLU A 1034 -32.82 27.30 -13.74
CA GLU A 1034 -33.04 26.24 -12.73
C GLU A 1034 -32.12 26.41 -11.51
N ASP A 1035 -32.75 26.86 -10.42
CA ASP A 1035 -32.40 26.77 -8.99
C ASP A 1035 -31.09 27.39 -8.49
N PHE A 1036 -31.13 28.72 -8.28
CA PHE A 1036 -30.53 29.32 -7.10
C PHE A 1036 -31.65 29.77 -6.15
N ASP A 1037 -31.62 29.24 -4.93
CA ASP A 1037 -32.35 29.81 -3.80
C ASP A 1037 -31.72 31.18 -3.50
N THR A 1038 -32.42 32.23 -3.91
CA THR A 1038 -32.00 33.63 -3.74
C THR A 1038 -32.33 34.09 -2.33
N ASP A 1039 -31.38 33.98 -1.39
CA ASP A 1039 -31.49 34.68 -0.09
C ASP A 1039 -30.13 35.12 0.48
N VAL A 1040 -29.19 35.53 -0.39
CA VAL A 1040 -27.99 36.29 0.03
C VAL A 1040 -28.00 37.67 -0.62
N ASP A 1041 -28.51 38.67 0.10
CA ASP A 1041 -28.46 40.08 -0.28
C ASP A 1041 -27.03 40.63 -0.10
N ILE A 1042 -26.16 40.49 -1.09
CA ILE A 1042 -24.87 41.19 -1.14
C ILE A 1042 -25.12 42.63 -1.63
N GLN A 1043 -24.97 43.62 -0.74
CA GLN A 1043 -24.95 45.02 -1.16
C GLN A 1043 -23.53 45.58 -1.26
N GLN A 1044 -23.27 46.28 -2.36
CA GLN A 1044 -22.03 46.99 -2.62
C GLN A 1044 -21.90 48.18 -1.65
N THR A 1045 -20.79 48.28 -0.91
CA THR A 1045 -20.55 49.43 -0.04
C THR A 1045 -19.94 50.60 -0.83
N GLU A 1046 -20.25 51.85 -0.45
CA GLU A 1046 -19.73 53.07 -1.09
C GLU A 1046 -18.28 53.41 -0.65
N ASP A 1047 -17.42 52.40 -0.48
CA ASP A 1047 -15.99 52.61 -0.28
C ASP A 1047 -15.28 52.77 -1.64
N SER A 1048 -14.58 53.88 -1.83
CA SER A 1048 -13.80 54.18 -3.05
C SER A 1048 -12.30 53.89 -2.91
N SER A 1049 -11.88 53.23 -1.82
CA SER A 1049 -10.49 52.87 -1.54
C SER A 1049 -10.02 51.65 -2.32
N GLY A 1050 -10.94 50.74 -2.70
CA GLY A 1050 -10.64 49.56 -3.50
C GLY A 1050 -9.82 48.47 -2.80
N GLU A 1051 -9.72 48.47 -1.47
CA GLU A 1051 -8.87 47.50 -0.75
C GLU A 1051 -9.60 46.27 -0.16
N TYR A 1052 -10.93 46.26 0.07
CA TYR A 1052 -11.65 45.04 0.52
C TYR A 1052 -13.14 45.02 0.10
N ASN A 1053 -13.69 43.84 -0.23
CA ASN A 1053 -15.10 43.61 -0.60
C ASN A 1053 -15.78 42.50 0.24
N VAL A 1054 -15.72 42.56 1.57
CA VAL A 1054 -16.61 41.74 2.43
C VAL A 1054 -17.03 42.55 3.66
N GLY A 1055 -18.34 42.64 3.91
CA GLY A 1055 -18.91 43.30 5.09
C GLY A 1055 -19.79 42.33 5.88
N TRP A 1056 -19.66 42.36 7.22
CA TRP A 1056 -20.41 41.56 8.20
C TRP A 1056 -21.80 42.11 8.50
N THR A 1057 -22.75 41.26 8.90
CA THR A 1057 -24.05 41.68 9.46
C THR A 1057 -24.24 41.39 10.96
N SER A 1058 -23.61 40.35 11.57
CA SER A 1058 -23.47 40.16 13.04
C SER A 1058 -22.63 38.93 13.45
N GLU A 1059 -22.19 38.86 14.73
CA GLU A 1059 -21.41 37.77 15.34
C GLU A 1059 -22.19 36.43 15.38
N GLY A 1060 -21.68 35.37 14.72
CA GLY A 1060 -22.02 33.97 15.05
C GLY A 1060 -22.79 33.10 14.04
N GLU A 1061 -22.97 33.48 12.77
CA GLU A 1061 -23.53 32.57 11.73
C GLU A 1061 -22.69 32.66 10.45
N TRP A 1062 -22.33 31.49 9.88
CA TRP A 1062 -21.57 31.34 8.64
C TRP A 1062 -22.52 31.21 7.44
#